data_AF-A0A944Y5V0-F1
#
_entry.id   AF-A0A944Y5V0-F1
#
_cell.length_a   1.000
_cell.length_b   1.000
_cell.length_c   1.000
_cell.angle_alpha   90.00
_cell.angle_beta   90.00
_cell.angle_gamma   90.00
#
_symmetry.space_group_name_H-M   'P 1'
#
loop_
_entity.id
_entity.type
_entity.pdbx_description
1 polymer ?
#
loop_
_entity_poly.entity_id
_entity_poly.type
_entity_poly.pdbx_seq_one_letter_code
_entity_poly.pdbx_strand_id
1 'polypeptide(L)'
;MKFLAFSFFTLLAALIGEVWAASESSVVIGNIPARYLTRTQNKANTLYKLGYIEIQNRIITKIGSIGSKSTFDSLKSSYKKKGFKVYLARQGSTAYSATEYDFLYPGLIDLHNHTKQNVLGVWGLAKGQFENRFEWRKWSKYKYSVSGNMNPWIAYGKPIVCAAFRWSELQAMTHGTTYLQGPSSCIRDFSIHQVEDKGAYITKRAKIQGPTDLVLPSEMTFVWDELKPIIEKGKSYEYALAEVVNRHCDIEGISEATVNTKAGLKLLKNQKLLKAKCTKGTLHKKFVRYVYWIHGTIAGRKNYLAGANHAAIIAHLAEGRRFDKYNMVEFELVKLLGLDQPYVNFVHGVGIKTEDLPHMAKKGMGLIWSPYSNLLLYGQTLDVAAAIKAGVNLSIGTDWLPTGSRGMLDEIKIALDYVEKDPEKKNLKELFTFGSKYSSHYEGLYNLMTQNPAQMIHHYENTSGEAGVGRIHKGSMGTIIAIKKHVEDPYENIVKHGYEKDLNLVIVDGKGVYGDESYFNRVGVTEENYEKLPNYLKGFNELANSDSVPALDPVGATKASKYEHLIKMGKFASAHDVKQNNNCDVKNKVFLHQDTVSKDKDLLPFMEQTGLNLDRVNDIYRLMAVGMLTQSRNRNNKKKGKKDYRVLEFDSLFGCHTTGYQKRIFDFVNPDGGGEYDQNRAGRDELREKQNHGRTPAAMAKDYSL
;
A
#
# COMPACT_ATOMS: atom_id res chain seq x y z
N MET A 1 22.18 -46.29 -48.39
CA MET A 1 22.67 -45.03 -48.99
C MET A 1 22.36 -43.87 -48.03
N LYS A 2 23.42 -43.27 -47.49
CA LYS A 2 23.59 -41.93 -46.87
C LYS A 2 22.85 -41.52 -45.56
N PHE A 3 23.67 -41.48 -44.49
CA PHE A 3 23.85 -40.51 -43.36
C PHE A 3 22.66 -40.08 -42.46
N LEU A 4 22.61 -40.31 -41.14
CA LEU A 4 23.40 -39.83 -39.96
C LEU A 4 23.15 -38.36 -39.51
N ALA A 5 22.56 -38.22 -38.31
CA ALA A 5 22.99 -37.37 -37.16
C ALA A 5 21.95 -36.37 -36.54
N PHE A 6 22.00 -36.35 -35.18
CA PHE A 6 21.42 -35.44 -34.17
C PHE A 6 19.95 -35.64 -33.74
N SER A 7 19.64 -36.42 -32.68
CA SER A 7 19.94 -36.33 -31.23
C SER A 7 18.92 -35.51 -30.42
N PHE A 8 18.12 -36.25 -29.65
CA PHE A 8 17.77 -36.03 -28.24
C PHE A 8 17.88 -34.59 -27.69
N PHE A 9 16.74 -33.94 -27.44
CA PHE A 9 16.42 -33.18 -26.21
C PHE A 9 15.09 -32.44 -26.40
N THR A 10 13.97 -32.99 -25.92
CA THR A 10 12.75 -32.21 -25.59
C THR A 10 11.77 -33.07 -24.79
N LEU A 11 12.18 -33.45 -23.58
CA LEU A 11 11.23 -33.96 -22.59
C LEU A 11 11.66 -33.56 -21.16
N LEU A 12 11.73 -32.25 -20.89
CA LEU A 12 11.71 -31.69 -19.53
C LEU A 12 11.45 -30.17 -19.57
N ALA A 13 10.20 -29.75 -19.77
CA ALA A 13 9.83 -28.32 -19.69
C ALA A 13 8.42 -28.10 -19.10
N ALA A 14 8.09 -28.87 -18.06
CA ALA A 14 6.87 -28.67 -17.27
C ALA A 14 7.19 -28.78 -15.78
N LEU A 15 8.15 -27.98 -15.30
CA LEU A 15 8.45 -27.71 -13.88
C LEU A 15 9.49 -26.58 -13.84
N ILE A 16 9.13 -25.40 -14.35
CA ILE A 16 9.92 -24.18 -14.18
C ILE A 16 8.98 -23.19 -13.51
N GLY A 17 9.19 -22.96 -12.21
CA GLY A 17 8.54 -21.87 -11.50
C GLY A 17 8.84 -20.55 -12.20
N GLU A 18 7.88 -19.62 -12.17
CA GLU A 18 8.01 -18.28 -12.74
C GLU A 18 9.35 -17.65 -12.30
N VAL A 19 10.29 -17.56 -13.25
CA VAL A 19 11.65 -17.07 -13.02
C VAL A 19 11.55 -15.54 -12.92
N TRP A 20 11.60 -15.02 -11.68
CA TRP A 20 11.94 -13.62 -11.42
C TRP A 20 13.27 -13.27 -12.12
N ALA A 21 13.43 -12.01 -12.53
CA ALA A 21 14.69 -11.50 -13.06
C ALA A 21 15.87 -11.98 -12.19
N ALA A 22 16.96 -12.44 -12.84
CA ALA A 22 18.08 -13.13 -12.19
C ALA A 22 18.51 -12.43 -10.89
N SER A 23 18.32 -13.11 -9.76
CA SER A 23 18.64 -12.55 -8.43
C SER A 23 20.13 -12.27 -8.33
N GLU A 24 20.48 -11.03 -7.99
CA GLU A 24 21.87 -10.60 -7.88
C GLU A 24 22.44 -10.97 -6.49
N SER A 25 23.68 -11.47 -6.48
CA SER A 25 24.41 -11.67 -5.23
C SER A 25 25.09 -10.36 -4.84
N SER A 26 24.74 -9.84 -3.67
CA SER A 26 25.23 -8.56 -3.20
C SER A 26 25.61 -8.58 -1.72
N VAL A 27 26.45 -7.63 -1.34
CA VAL A 27 26.76 -7.34 0.05
C VAL A 27 26.61 -5.84 0.28
N VAL A 28 25.87 -5.48 1.32
CA VAL A 28 25.61 -4.10 1.71
C VAL A 28 26.38 -3.81 2.99
N ILE A 29 27.21 -2.77 2.99
CA ILE A 29 28.01 -2.37 4.15
C ILE A 29 27.53 -1.02 4.65
N GLY A 30 27.20 -0.94 5.94
CA GLY A 30 26.64 0.24 6.61
C GLY A 30 26.41 0.00 8.10
N ASN A 31 25.81 0.96 8.80
CA ASN A 31 25.50 0.84 10.22
C ASN A 31 24.26 -0.03 10.42
N ILE A 32 24.41 -1.14 11.15
CA ILE A 32 23.32 -2.08 11.45
C ILE A 32 22.82 -1.82 12.88
N PRO A 33 21.53 -1.51 13.09
CA PRO A 33 20.94 -1.37 14.42
C PRO A 33 21.18 -2.61 15.29
N ALA A 34 21.46 -2.40 16.58
CA ALA A 34 21.86 -3.44 17.52
C ALA A 34 20.90 -4.62 17.60
N ARG A 35 19.59 -4.38 17.45
CA ARG A 35 18.56 -5.43 17.49
C ARG A 35 18.71 -6.51 16.42
N TYR A 36 19.44 -6.23 15.34
CA TYR A 36 19.69 -7.17 14.25
C TYR A 36 21.05 -7.88 14.38
N LEU A 37 21.76 -7.62 15.48
CA LEU A 37 23.07 -8.18 15.77
C LEU A 37 22.97 -9.13 16.97
N THR A 38 23.71 -10.22 16.89
CA THR A 38 23.91 -11.11 18.04
C THR A 38 24.72 -10.42 19.14
N ARG A 39 24.63 -10.93 20.38
CA ARG A 39 25.44 -10.46 21.51
C ARG A 39 26.95 -10.46 21.20
N THR A 40 27.43 -11.44 20.44
CA THR A 40 28.84 -11.54 20.03
C THR A 40 29.23 -10.48 19.00
N GLN A 41 28.30 -10.05 18.15
CA GLN A 41 28.51 -8.99 17.16
C GLN A 41 28.43 -7.59 17.77
N ASN A 42 27.67 -7.42 18.86
CA ASN A 42 27.54 -6.16 19.59
C ASN A 42 28.03 -6.26 21.06
N LYS A 43 29.28 -6.73 21.27
CA LYS A 43 29.84 -6.93 22.63
C LYS A 43 29.81 -5.68 23.50
N ALA A 44 30.00 -4.50 22.88
CA ALA A 44 30.05 -3.21 23.59
C ALA A 44 28.66 -2.63 23.91
N ASN A 45 27.57 -3.33 23.57
CA ASN A 45 26.19 -2.91 23.80
C ASN A 45 25.89 -1.49 23.27
N THR A 46 26.40 -1.14 22.08
CA THR A 46 26.11 0.14 21.42
C THR A 46 24.78 0.09 20.69
N LEU A 47 24.17 1.24 20.35
CA LEU A 47 22.87 1.29 19.63
C LEU A 47 22.93 0.68 18.21
N TYR A 48 24.12 0.65 17.62
CA TYR A 48 24.39 0.06 16.31
C TYR A 48 25.86 -0.35 16.18
N LYS A 49 26.21 -1.07 15.11
CA LYS A 49 27.59 -1.32 14.68
C LYS A 49 27.74 -1.18 13.17
N LEU A 50 28.90 -0.70 12.72
CA LEU A 50 29.29 -0.87 11.32
C LEU A 50 29.38 -2.37 11.00
N GLY A 51 28.70 -2.78 9.94
CA GLY A 51 28.52 -4.18 9.60
C GLY A 51 28.26 -4.40 8.11
N TYR A 52 27.98 -5.65 7.76
CA TYR A 52 27.62 -6.07 6.42
C TYR A 52 26.44 -7.04 6.41
N ILE A 53 25.68 -7.00 5.33
CA ILE A 53 24.55 -7.90 5.05
C ILE A 53 24.84 -8.58 3.70
N GLU A 54 25.05 -9.89 3.70
CA GLU A 54 25.23 -10.71 2.51
C GLU A 54 23.86 -11.21 2.03
N ILE A 55 23.56 -10.99 0.74
CA ILE A 55 22.32 -11.41 0.09
C ILE A 55 22.68 -12.31 -1.09
N GLN A 56 22.07 -13.49 -1.16
CA GLN A 56 22.19 -14.42 -2.28
C GLN A 56 20.83 -15.06 -2.55
N ASN A 57 20.49 -15.26 -3.82
CA ASN A 57 19.24 -15.90 -4.22
C ASN A 57 18.01 -15.27 -3.52
N ARG A 58 17.96 -13.93 -3.50
CA ARG A 58 16.91 -13.13 -2.85
C ARG A 58 16.87 -13.18 -1.32
N ILE A 59 17.77 -13.92 -0.65
CA ILE A 59 17.74 -14.15 0.81
C ILE A 59 18.99 -13.58 1.49
N ILE A 60 18.83 -13.02 2.69
CA ILE A 60 19.94 -12.66 3.58
C ILE A 60 20.61 -13.94 4.08
N THR A 61 21.84 -14.20 3.66
CA THR A 61 22.59 -15.41 4.03
C THR A 61 23.51 -15.20 5.22
N LYS A 62 24.03 -13.98 5.40
CA LYS A 62 24.92 -13.61 6.53
C LYS A 62 24.74 -12.17 6.94
N ILE A 63 24.94 -11.92 8.24
CA ILE A 63 25.03 -10.59 8.85
C ILE A 63 26.29 -10.61 9.72
N GLY A 64 27.07 -9.55 9.71
CA GLY A 64 28.29 -9.47 10.54
C GLY A 64 28.70 -8.06 10.88
N SER A 65 29.40 -7.89 12.00
CA SER A 65 30.02 -6.64 12.43
C SER A 65 31.45 -6.51 11.89
N ILE A 66 31.88 -5.30 11.58
CA ILE A 66 33.23 -5.00 11.11
C ILE A 66 33.96 -4.20 12.19
N GLY A 67 34.97 -4.82 12.82
CA GLY A 67 35.66 -4.23 13.97
C GLY A 67 36.92 -3.44 13.67
N SER A 68 37.48 -3.55 12.46
CA SER A 68 38.70 -2.84 12.07
C SER A 68 38.75 -2.54 10.58
N LYS A 69 39.59 -1.57 10.20
CA LYS A 69 39.85 -1.20 8.80
C LYS A 69 40.43 -2.37 7.98
N SER A 70 41.34 -3.16 8.57
CA SER A 70 41.92 -4.33 7.89
C SER A 70 40.86 -5.40 7.58
N THR A 71 39.93 -5.64 8.51
CA THR A 71 38.80 -6.54 8.26
C THR A 71 37.88 -6.00 7.17
N PHE A 72 37.61 -4.70 7.15
CA PHE A 72 36.82 -4.05 6.11
C PHE A 72 37.43 -4.25 4.71
N ASP A 73 38.73 -3.95 4.55
CA ASP A 73 39.41 -4.02 3.26
C ASP A 73 39.51 -5.47 2.75
N SER A 74 39.79 -6.42 3.65
CA SER A 74 39.80 -7.86 3.35
C SER A 74 38.42 -8.36 2.91
N LEU A 75 37.36 -7.99 3.65
CA LEU A 75 35.99 -8.37 3.35
C LEU A 75 35.54 -7.86 1.99
N LYS A 76 35.73 -6.57 1.71
CA LYS A 76 35.41 -5.96 0.42
C LYS A 76 36.12 -6.67 -0.73
N SER A 77 37.41 -6.94 -0.57
CA SER A 77 38.21 -7.65 -1.58
C SER A 77 37.75 -9.08 -1.80
N SER A 78 37.38 -9.79 -0.73
CA SER A 78 36.87 -11.17 -0.79
C SER A 78 35.55 -11.25 -1.56
N TYR A 79 34.59 -10.37 -1.27
CA TYR A 79 33.29 -10.38 -1.97
C TYR A 79 33.41 -9.98 -3.44
N LYS A 80 34.26 -8.99 -3.77
CA LYS A 80 34.56 -8.65 -5.17
C LYS A 80 35.14 -9.84 -5.94
N LYS A 81 36.08 -10.60 -5.35
CA LYS A 81 36.64 -11.82 -5.96
C LYS A 81 35.58 -12.92 -6.17
N LYS A 82 34.52 -12.94 -5.36
CA LYS A 82 33.38 -13.86 -5.51
C LYS A 82 32.32 -13.38 -6.52
N GLY A 83 32.54 -12.23 -7.16
CA GLY A 83 31.58 -11.66 -8.13
C GLY A 83 30.38 -10.94 -7.50
N PHE A 84 30.41 -10.65 -6.19
CA PHE A 84 29.31 -9.92 -5.54
C PHE A 84 29.37 -8.43 -5.88
N LYS A 85 28.19 -7.80 -6.02
CA LYS A 85 28.10 -6.34 -5.93
C LYS A 85 28.31 -5.91 -4.48
N VAL A 86 29.28 -5.01 -4.25
CA VAL A 86 29.61 -4.52 -2.92
C VAL A 86 29.11 -3.08 -2.77
N TYR A 87 27.88 -2.93 -2.27
CA TYR A 87 27.29 -1.62 -1.99
C TYR A 87 27.87 -1.05 -0.69
N LEU A 88 28.45 0.15 -0.78
CA LEU A 88 28.96 0.87 0.37
C LEU A 88 27.99 2.01 0.69
N ALA A 89 27.18 1.83 1.73
CA ALA A 89 26.26 2.85 2.22
C ALA A 89 27.01 3.92 3.02
N ARG A 90 27.89 4.67 2.33
CA ARG A 90 28.78 5.66 2.93
C ARG A 90 28.74 6.98 2.19
N GLN A 91 28.62 8.07 2.95
CA GLN A 91 28.77 9.43 2.46
C GLN A 91 30.17 9.64 1.86
N GLY A 92 30.32 10.63 0.98
CA GLY A 92 31.48 10.82 0.07
C GLY A 92 32.90 10.85 0.67
N SER A 93 33.05 10.73 1.99
CA SER A 93 34.32 10.49 2.69
C SER A 93 35.00 9.19 2.24
N THR A 94 36.33 9.10 2.36
CA THR A 94 37.12 7.86 2.20
C THR A 94 37.42 7.16 3.53
N ALA A 95 37.13 7.80 4.66
CA ALA A 95 37.50 7.35 5.98
C ALA A 95 36.76 6.07 6.41
N TYR A 96 37.47 5.24 7.18
CA TYR A 96 36.87 4.12 7.91
C TYR A 96 36.39 4.63 9.27
N SER A 97 35.17 5.15 9.32
CA SER A 97 34.50 5.57 10.55
C SER A 97 33.00 5.29 10.43
N ALA A 98 32.40 4.73 11.48
CA ALA A 98 30.97 4.47 11.53
C ALA A 98 30.13 5.76 11.36
N THR A 99 30.68 6.94 11.68
CA THR A 99 30.01 8.24 11.47
C THR A 99 29.74 8.56 10.01
N GLU A 100 30.53 8.00 9.08
CA GLU A 100 30.43 8.28 7.66
C GLU A 100 29.42 7.37 6.94
N TYR A 101 28.95 6.31 7.62
CA TYR A 101 28.06 5.32 7.04
C TYR A 101 26.60 5.61 7.41
N ASP A 102 25.73 5.31 6.46
CA ASP A 102 24.29 5.37 6.62
C ASP A 102 23.79 4.18 7.45
N PHE A 103 22.60 4.32 8.00
CA PHE A 103 21.92 3.22 8.68
C PHE A 103 21.25 2.29 7.68
N LEU A 104 21.40 0.99 7.89
CA LEU A 104 20.74 -0.08 7.13
C LEU A 104 19.49 -0.53 7.88
N TYR A 105 18.34 -0.49 7.19
CA TYR A 105 17.07 -0.99 7.68
C TYR A 105 16.53 -2.07 6.74
N PRO A 106 15.70 -3.02 7.22
CA PRO A 106 14.81 -3.75 6.33
C PRO A 106 13.96 -2.77 5.52
N GLY A 107 13.59 -3.14 4.30
CA GLY A 107 12.64 -2.36 3.52
C GLY A 107 11.30 -2.18 4.23
N LEU A 108 10.69 -1.01 4.06
CA LEU A 108 9.44 -0.67 4.76
C LEU A 108 8.24 -1.36 4.11
N ILE A 109 7.22 -1.66 4.90
CA ILE A 109 6.00 -2.34 4.47
C ILE A 109 4.80 -1.43 4.69
N ASP A 110 4.12 -1.07 3.61
CA ASP A 110 2.90 -0.28 3.62
C ASP A 110 1.69 -1.17 3.34
N LEU A 111 0.83 -1.37 4.35
CA LEU A 111 -0.35 -2.23 4.26
C LEU A 111 -1.62 -1.50 3.83
N HIS A 112 -1.56 -0.22 3.48
CA HIS A 112 -2.73 0.50 2.98
C HIS A 112 -2.34 1.57 1.98
N ASN A 113 -2.67 1.35 0.71
CA ASN A 113 -2.48 2.34 -0.35
C ASN A 113 -3.57 2.20 -1.42
N HIS A 114 -3.76 3.23 -2.26
CA HIS A 114 -4.64 3.17 -3.43
C HIS A 114 -3.87 3.58 -4.67
N THR A 115 -3.03 2.66 -5.12
CA THR A 115 -1.97 2.90 -6.11
C THR A 115 -2.42 3.48 -7.45
N LYS A 116 -3.67 3.25 -7.88
CA LYS A 116 -4.21 3.87 -9.10
C LYS A 116 -4.61 5.35 -8.90
N GLN A 117 -5.00 5.75 -7.68
CA GLN A 117 -5.49 7.07 -7.32
C GLN A 117 -4.37 8.02 -6.93
N ASN A 118 -3.21 7.50 -6.55
CA ASN A 118 -2.02 8.24 -6.09
C ASN A 118 -1.27 8.96 -7.23
N VAL A 119 -2.04 9.50 -8.16
CA VAL A 119 -1.62 10.41 -9.22
C VAL A 119 -2.24 11.80 -8.99
N LEU A 120 -3.24 11.88 -8.10
CA LEU A 120 -3.90 13.11 -7.69
C LEU A 120 -3.19 13.71 -6.47
N GLY A 121 -3.11 15.04 -6.42
CA GLY A 121 -2.65 15.75 -5.21
C GLY A 121 -3.68 15.72 -4.08
N VAL A 122 -3.27 16.24 -2.92
CA VAL A 122 -4.09 16.28 -1.70
C VAL A 122 -5.37 17.09 -1.90
N TRP A 123 -6.46 16.59 -1.35
CA TRP A 123 -7.78 17.18 -1.43
C TRP A 123 -7.96 18.35 -0.45
N GLY A 124 -7.89 19.58 -0.96
CA GLY A 124 -8.01 20.80 -0.16
C GLY A 124 -9.36 21.05 0.52
N LEU A 125 -10.41 20.29 0.19
CA LEU A 125 -11.74 20.46 0.80
C LEU A 125 -12.00 19.53 2.00
N ALA A 126 -11.14 18.54 2.25
CA ALA A 126 -11.20 17.72 3.46
C ALA A 126 -10.61 18.52 4.64
N LYS A 127 -11.36 18.55 5.75
CA LYS A 127 -11.18 19.40 6.94
C LYS A 127 -11.80 18.77 8.20
N GLY A 128 -11.73 17.45 8.35
CA GLY A 128 -12.23 16.71 9.52
C GLY A 128 -13.76 16.64 9.64
N GLN A 129 -14.49 17.01 8.59
CA GLN A 129 -15.93 17.26 8.66
C GLN A 129 -16.80 16.01 8.52
N PHE A 130 -16.29 14.86 8.10
CA PHE A 130 -17.13 13.70 7.80
C PHE A 130 -17.37 12.83 9.04
N GLU A 131 -18.50 12.12 9.09
CA GLU A 131 -18.78 11.09 10.11
C GLU A 131 -18.21 9.72 9.70
N ASN A 132 -18.23 9.41 8.40
CA ASN A 132 -17.71 8.14 7.86
C ASN A 132 -17.49 8.20 6.35
N ARG A 133 -16.93 7.10 5.82
CA ARG A 133 -16.54 7.00 4.41
C ARG A 133 -17.67 7.21 3.40
N PHE A 134 -18.92 6.96 3.77
CA PHE A 134 -20.04 7.09 2.86
C PHE A 134 -20.50 8.54 2.66
N GLU A 135 -20.22 9.41 3.63
CA GLU A 135 -20.58 10.82 3.55
C GLU A 135 -19.80 11.51 2.43
N TRP A 136 -18.47 11.42 2.45
CA TRP A 136 -17.64 12.03 1.41
C TRP A 136 -17.78 11.32 0.06
N ARG A 137 -17.94 10.00 0.02
CA ARG A 137 -18.17 9.25 -1.24
C ARG A 137 -19.43 9.75 -1.98
N LYS A 138 -20.45 10.18 -1.24
CA LYS A 138 -21.71 10.72 -1.80
C LYS A 138 -21.66 12.23 -2.05
N TRP A 139 -20.71 12.94 -1.44
CA TRP A 139 -20.61 14.38 -1.58
C TRP A 139 -20.31 14.80 -3.02
N SER A 140 -21.05 15.78 -3.53
CA SER A 140 -20.91 16.23 -4.91
C SER A 140 -19.52 16.83 -5.18
N LYS A 141 -18.96 17.58 -4.22
CA LYS A 141 -17.62 18.17 -4.36
C LYS A 141 -16.52 17.11 -4.47
N TYR A 142 -16.64 16.00 -3.74
CA TYR A 142 -15.73 14.85 -3.89
C TYR A 142 -15.74 14.29 -5.32
N LYS A 143 -16.94 14.09 -5.91
CA LYS A 143 -17.07 13.59 -7.29
C LYS A 143 -16.38 14.50 -8.31
N TYR A 144 -16.27 15.79 -8.04
CA TYR A 144 -15.54 16.72 -8.88
C TYR A 144 -14.05 16.68 -8.57
N SER A 145 -13.62 16.90 -7.32
CA SER A 145 -12.21 16.96 -6.91
C SER A 145 -11.41 15.70 -7.25
N VAL A 146 -12.03 14.52 -7.20
CA VAL A 146 -11.34 13.23 -7.36
C VAL A 146 -11.82 12.50 -8.61
N SER A 147 -13.07 12.04 -8.62
CA SER A 147 -13.57 11.19 -9.72
C SER A 147 -13.63 11.90 -11.07
N GLY A 148 -13.81 13.24 -11.06
CA GLY A 148 -13.83 14.07 -12.26
C GLY A 148 -12.44 14.29 -12.86
N ASN A 149 -11.39 14.12 -12.07
CA ASN A 149 -10.01 14.30 -12.51
C ASN A 149 -9.40 13.00 -13.06
N MET A 150 -9.80 11.84 -12.55
CA MET A 150 -9.30 10.55 -13.05
C MET A 150 -9.99 10.02 -14.32
N ASN A 151 -11.24 10.41 -14.56
CA ASN A 151 -12.03 9.88 -15.68
C ASN A 151 -12.05 10.88 -16.84
N PRO A 152 -12.10 10.44 -18.11
CA PRO A 152 -12.07 9.05 -18.60
C PRO A 152 -10.67 8.49 -18.95
N TRP A 153 -9.61 9.29 -18.85
CA TRP A 153 -8.30 8.98 -19.42
C TRP A 153 -7.66 7.71 -18.88
N ILE A 154 -7.85 7.42 -17.59
CA ILE A 154 -7.33 6.19 -16.98
C ILE A 154 -7.95 4.91 -17.58
N ALA A 155 -9.03 5.03 -18.37
CA ALA A 155 -9.68 3.92 -19.06
C ALA A 155 -9.28 3.80 -20.54
N TYR A 156 -8.27 4.53 -21.03
CA TYR A 156 -7.91 4.53 -22.45
C TYR A 156 -7.09 3.32 -22.90
N GLY A 157 -6.48 2.59 -21.97
CA GLY A 157 -5.74 1.37 -22.27
C GLY A 157 -4.88 0.92 -21.12
N LYS A 158 -4.27 -0.26 -21.27
CA LYS A 158 -3.33 -0.77 -20.26
C LYS A 158 -2.10 0.12 -20.06
N PRO A 159 -1.48 0.75 -21.07
CA PRO A 159 -0.29 1.59 -20.85
C PRO A 159 -0.52 2.74 -19.86
N ILE A 160 -1.61 3.49 -20.01
CA ILE A 160 -1.91 4.61 -19.09
C ILE A 160 -2.31 4.13 -17.68
N VAL A 161 -2.95 2.97 -17.56
CA VAL A 161 -3.20 2.32 -16.27
C VAL A 161 -1.88 1.94 -15.62
N CYS A 162 -0.96 1.32 -16.37
CA CYS A 162 0.33 0.92 -15.86
C CYS A 162 1.20 2.10 -15.47
N ALA A 163 1.17 3.20 -16.23
CA ALA A 163 1.83 4.44 -15.86
C ALA A 163 1.34 4.97 -14.50
N ALA A 164 0.02 4.92 -14.23
CA ALA A 164 -0.53 5.34 -12.94
C ALA A 164 -0.06 4.47 -11.76
N PHE A 165 -0.08 3.14 -11.92
CA PHE A 165 0.40 2.21 -10.89
C PHE A 165 1.90 2.37 -10.65
N ARG A 166 2.71 2.44 -11.71
CA ARG A 166 4.16 2.65 -11.63
C ARG A 166 4.51 3.99 -10.98
N TRP A 167 3.74 5.04 -11.26
CA TRP A 167 3.92 6.34 -10.62
C TRP A 167 3.70 6.29 -9.10
N SER A 168 2.65 5.60 -8.64
CA SER A 168 2.41 5.43 -7.20
C SER A 168 3.49 4.60 -6.52
N GLU A 169 3.99 3.58 -7.21
CA GLU A 169 5.03 2.72 -6.68
C GLU A 169 6.37 3.45 -6.57
N LEU A 170 6.72 4.27 -7.57
CA LEU A 170 7.90 5.15 -7.51
C LEU A 170 7.81 6.10 -6.31
N GLN A 171 6.63 6.69 -6.04
CA GLN A 171 6.43 7.52 -4.84
C GLN A 171 6.65 6.71 -3.56
N ALA A 172 6.10 5.51 -3.46
CA ALA A 172 6.32 4.67 -2.28
C ALA A 172 7.81 4.31 -2.10
N MET A 173 8.52 4.01 -3.19
CA MET A 173 9.94 3.68 -3.20
C MET A 173 10.82 4.84 -2.75
N THR A 174 10.54 6.09 -3.15
CA THR A 174 11.32 7.27 -2.69
C THR A 174 11.16 7.52 -1.19
N HIS A 175 10.14 6.93 -0.56
CA HIS A 175 9.92 6.89 0.88
C HIS A 175 10.34 5.56 1.53
N GLY A 176 11.15 4.74 0.87
CA GLY A 176 11.76 3.53 1.46
C GLY A 176 10.86 2.30 1.57
N THR A 177 9.62 2.37 1.05
CA THR A 177 8.74 1.20 0.95
C THR A 177 9.32 0.20 -0.03
N THR A 178 9.38 -1.08 0.35
CA THR A 178 9.73 -2.18 -0.57
C THR A 178 8.62 -3.21 -0.72
N TYR A 179 7.58 -3.15 0.12
CA TYR A 179 6.36 -3.96 -0.01
C TYR A 179 5.14 -3.05 0.13
N LEU A 180 4.34 -2.95 -0.92
CA LEU A 180 3.20 -2.03 -1.01
C LEU A 180 1.88 -2.78 -1.22
N GLN A 181 0.84 -2.42 -0.47
CA GLN A 181 -0.52 -2.92 -0.68
C GLN A 181 -1.16 -2.25 -1.90
N GLY A 182 -1.72 -3.04 -2.81
CA GLY A 182 -2.38 -2.53 -4.00
C GLY A 182 -2.10 -3.41 -5.23
N PRO A 183 -2.93 -4.43 -5.50
CA PRO A 183 -2.62 -5.46 -6.48
C PRO A 183 -2.70 -4.90 -7.91
N SER A 184 -1.71 -5.22 -8.73
CA SER A 184 -1.65 -4.82 -10.13
C SER A 184 -0.60 -5.60 -10.90
N SER A 185 -0.98 -6.10 -12.08
CA SER A 185 -0.03 -6.77 -12.99
C SER A 185 0.94 -5.80 -13.66
N CYS A 186 0.72 -4.49 -13.56
CA CYS A 186 1.51 -3.47 -14.26
C CYS A 186 2.91 -3.25 -13.69
N ILE A 187 3.15 -3.74 -12.47
CA ILE A 187 4.32 -3.39 -11.68
C ILE A 187 5.16 -4.56 -11.20
N ARG A 188 4.85 -5.76 -11.69
CA ARG A 188 5.71 -6.91 -11.43
C ARG A 188 7.10 -6.64 -12.02
N ASP A 189 8.14 -6.86 -11.21
CA ASP A 189 9.55 -6.67 -11.55
C ASP A 189 9.94 -5.22 -11.93
N PHE A 190 9.13 -4.21 -11.59
CA PHE A 190 9.43 -2.81 -11.90
C PHE A 190 10.31 -2.14 -10.84
N SER A 191 9.81 -1.80 -9.64
CA SER A 191 10.66 -1.14 -8.63
C SER A 191 10.66 -1.84 -7.27
N ILE A 192 9.50 -2.17 -6.72
CA ILE A 192 9.32 -2.77 -5.40
C ILE A 192 8.26 -3.87 -5.46
N HIS A 193 8.05 -4.56 -4.35
CA HIS A 193 7.09 -5.66 -4.28
C HIS A 193 5.67 -5.18 -3.95
N GLN A 194 4.68 -5.96 -4.40
CA GLN A 194 3.32 -5.92 -3.86
C GLN A 194 3.13 -6.98 -2.80
N VAL A 195 2.41 -6.65 -1.73
CA VAL A 195 2.07 -7.67 -0.71
C VAL A 195 1.15 -8.74 -1.26
N GLU A 196 0.27 -8.43 -2.21
CA GLU A 196 -0.63 -9.42 -2.81
C GLU A 196 0.05 -10.34 -3.83
N ASP A 197 1.27 -10.02 -4.30
CA ASP A 197 1.97 -10.87 -5.25
C ASP A 197 2.70 -12.00 -4.53
N LYS A 198 2.29 -13.25 -4.81
CA LYS A 198 2.99 -14.43 -4.31
C LYS A 198 4.46 -14.47 -4.73
N GLY A 199 4.77 -13.93 -5.92
CA GLY A 199 6.13 -13.89 -6.44
C GLY A 199 7.09 -13.05 -5.59
N ALA A 200 6.57 -12.08 -4.83
CA ALA A 200 7.35 -11.22 -3.95
C ALA A 200 8.00 -11.96 -2.75
N TYR A 201 7.62 -13.22 -2.54
CA TYR A 201 8.03 -14.03 -1.40
C TYR A 201 8.56 -15.39 -1.84
N ILE A 202 9.49 -15.93 -1.07
CA ILE A 202 9.76 -17.37 -1.06
C ILE A 202 8.83 -17.96 0.00
N THR A 203 7.72 -18.57 -0.44
CA THR A 203 6.65 -19.03 0.46
C THR A 203 5.79 -20.14 -0.13
N LYS A 204 5.25 -20.99 0.75
CA LYS A 204 4.20 -21.97 0.42
C LYS A 204 2.79 -21.39 0.57
N ARG A 205 2.67 -20.20 1.16
CA ARG A 205 1.39 -19.55 1.45
C ARG A 205 0.61 -19.18 0.20
N ALA A 206 -0.70 -19.07 0.36
CA ALA A 206 -1.58 -18.49 -0.62
C ALA A 206 -1.35 -16.98 -0.70
N LYS A 207 -1.81 -16.35 -1.80
CA LYS A 207 -1.73 -14.89 -1.95
C LYS A 207 -2.52 -14.20 -0.84
N ILE A 208 -2.02 -13.05 -0.39
CA ILE A 208 -2.78 -12.14 0.47
C ILE A 208 -4.00 -11.64 -0.31
N GLN A 209 -5.14 -11.51 0.35
CA GLN A 209 -6.35 -10.94 -0.25
C GLN A 209 -6.56 -9.51 0.26
N GLY A 210 -6.62 -8.54 -0.65
CA GLY A 210 -6.90 -7.13 -0.33
C GLY A 210 -8.25 -6.64 -0.86
N PRO A 211 -9.42 -7.17 -0.43
CA PRO A 211 -10.69 -6.58 -0.83
C PRO A 211 -10.83 -5.16 -0.27
N THR A 212 -11.40 -4.24 -1.05
CA THR A 212 -11.64 -2.86 -0.58
C THR A 212 -12.46 -2.85 0.72
N ASP A 213 -13.65 -3.43 0.71
CA ASP A 213 -14.53 -3.54 1.87
C ASP A 213 -14.83 -5.03 2.16
N LEU A 214 -14.77 -5.44 3.42
CA LEU A 214 -15.13 -6.82 3.82
C LEU A 214 -16.65 -6.98 3.92
N VAL A 215 -17.32 -5.99 4.51
CA VAL A 215 -18.77 -5.90 4.69
C VAL A 215 -19.24 -4.51 4.31
N LEU A 216 -20.51 -4.41 3.91
CA LEU A 216 -21.20 -3.15 3.67
C LEU A 216 -22.56 -3.22 4.39
N PRO A 217 -22.74 -2.57 5.54
CA PRO A 217 -23.99 -2.64 6.31
C PRO A 217 -25.27 -2.47 5.48
N SER A 218 -25.33 -1.59 4.49
CA SER A 218 -26.53 -1.45 3.64
C SER A 218 -26.94 -2.71 2.85
N GLU A 219 -25.99 -3.61 2.63
CA GLU A 219 -26.18 -4.89 1.95
C GLU A 219 -26.31 -6.08 2.92
N MET A 220 -26.19 -5.83 4.24
CA MET A 220 -26.15 -6.85 5.29
C MET A 220 -27.40 -6.87 6.18
N THR A 221 -28.44 -6.06 5.91
CA THR A 221 -29.64 -6.04 6.76
C THR A 221 -30.34 -7.41 6.83
N PHE A 222 -30.23 -8.24 5.79
CA PHE A 222 -30.67 -9.63 5.86
C PHE A 222 -29.94 -10.45 6.93
N VAL A 223 -28.61 -10.30 7.01
CA VAL A 223 -27.79 -10.99 8.01
C VAL A 223 -28.19 -10.50 9.41
N TRP A 224 -28.40 -9.20 9.53
CA TRP A 224 -28.80 -8.57 10.78
C TRP A 224 -30.19 -8.99 11.26
N ASP A 225 -31.19 -8.96 10.38
CA ASP A 225 -32.58 -9.18 10.76
C ASP A 225 -32.90 -10.68 10.91
N GLU A 226 -32.35 -11.53 10.04
CA GLU A 226 -32.76 -12.94 9.94
C GLU A 226 -31.72 -13.92 10.50
N LEU A 227 -30.42 -13.65 10.32
CA LEU A 227 -29.37 -14.60 10.72
C LEU A 227 -28.89 -14.35 12.15
N LYS A 228 -28.70 -13.09 12.55
CA LYS A 228 -28.23 -12.72 13.88
C LYS A 228 -29.05 -13.37 15.01
N PRO A 229 -30.40 -13.36 15.02
CA PRO A 229 -31.16 -13.98 16.11
C PRO A 229 -30.96 -15.49 16.24
N ILE A 230 -30.56 -16.16 15.15
CA ILE A 230 -30.23 -17.60 15.14
C ILE A 230 -28.79 -17.79 15.64
N ILE A 231 -27.86 -16.96 15.19
CA ILE A 231 -26.44 -16.99 15.58
C ILE A 231 -26.27 -16.70 17.09
N GLU A 232 -27.01 -15.73 17.63
CA GLU A 232 -26.99 -15.38 19.06
C GLU A 232 -27.49 -16.51 19.97
N LYS A 233 -28.23 -17.49 19.40
CA LYS A 233 -28.60 -18.74 20.09
C LYS A 233 -27.49 -19.81 20.03
N GLY A 234 -26.27 -19.43 19.65
CA GLY A 234 -25.10 -20.30 19.60
C GLY A 234 -24.94 -21.10 18.30
N LYS A 235 -25.62 -20.71 17.22
CA LYS A 235 -25.51 -21.38 15.91
C LYS A 235 -24.46 -20.72 15.03
N SER A 236 -23.91 -21.49 14.10
CA SER A 236 -22.98 -20.96 13.09
C SER A 236 -23.72 -20.09 12.06
N TYR A 237 -22.97 -19.26 11.34
CA TYR A 237 -23.47 -18.54 10.16
C TYR A 237 -24.02 -19.49 9.10
N GLU A 238 -23.31 -20.59 8.85
CA GLU A 238 -23.68 -21.62 7.89
C GLU A 238 -25.02 -22.25 8.22
N TYR A 239 -25.21 -22.61 9.50
CA TYR A 239 -26.48 -23.14 10.00
C TYR A 239 -27.60 -22.12 9.82
N ALA A 240 -27.40 -20.88 10.29
CA ALA A 240 -28.42 -19.84 10.23
C ALA A 240 -28.86 -19.57 8.80
N LEU A 241 -27.90 -19.48 7.86
CA LEU A 241 -28.21 -19.25 6.46
C LEU A 241 -28.97 -20.44 5.83
N ALA A 242 -28.52 -21.67 6.09
CA ALA A 242 -29.20 -22.86 5.57
C ALA A 242 -30.63 -22.98 6.10
N GLU A 243 -30.82 -22.73 7.39
CA GLU A 243 -32.12 -22.73 8.07
C GLU A 243 -33.08 -21.71 7.42
N VAL A 244 -32.65 -20.47 7.21
CA VAL A 244 -33.50 -19.44 6.59
C VAL A 244 -33.76 -19.76 5.11
N VAL A 245 -32.78 -20.29 4.37
CA VAL A 245 -33.00 -20.76 3.00
C VAL A 245 -34.06 -21.87 2.97
N ASN A 246 -33.95 -22.89 3.82
CA ASN A 246 -34.87 -24.03 3.83
C ASN A 246 -36.28 -23.65 4.32
N ARG A 247 -36.39 -22.66 5.20
CA ARG A 247 -37.67 -22.08 5.63
C ARG A 247 -38.43 -21.43 4.48
N HIS A 248 -37.72 -20.71 3.62
CA HIS A 248 -38.34 -19.89 2.57
C HIS A 248 -38.34 -20.54 1.19
N CYS A 249 -37.47 -21.54 0.94
CA CYS A 249 -37.19 -22.07 -0.39
C CYS A 249 -37.39 -23.59 -0.50
N ASP A 250 -38.04 -24.03 -1.58
CA ASP A 250 -38.09 -25.43 -2.01
C ASP A 250 -36.85 -25.80 -2.84
N ILE A 251 -35.67 -25.79 -2.19
CA ILE A 251 -34.39 -26.13 -2.80
C ILE A 251 -33.71 -27.21 -1.96
N GLU A 252 -33.65 -28.44 -2.49
CA GLU A 252 -32.97 -29.54 -1.82
C GLU A 252 -31.44 -29.37 -1.81
N GLY A 253 -30.78 -30.00 -0.83
CA GLY A 253 -29.33 -30.07 -0.74
C GLY A 253 -28.65 -28.88 -0.09
N ILE A 254 -29.40 -27.93 0.50
CA ILE A 254 -28.86 -26.85 1.33
C ILE A 254 -28.92 -27.24 2.81
N SER A 255 -27.76 -27.24 3.46
CA SER A 255 -27.54 -27.57 4.86
C SER A 255 -26.33 -26.78 5.38
N GLU A 256 -26.10 -26.79 6.68
CA GLU A 256 -24.89 -26.20 7.29
C GLU A 256 -23.60 -26.68 6.60
N ALA A 257 -23.49 -27.99 6.32
CA ALA A 257 -22.32 -28.58 5.69
C ALA A 257 -22.18 -28.25 4.19
N THR A 258 -23.29 -27.95 3.50
CA THR A 258 -23.29 -27.80 2.04
C THR A 258 -23.37 -26.36 1.55
N VAL A 259 -23.81 -25.41 2.40
CA VAL A 259 -24.09 -24.01 2.00
C VAL A 259 -22.90 -23.29 1.37
N ASN A 260 -21.68 -23.53 1.87
CA ASN A 260 -20.43 -22.95 1.34
C ASN A 260 -19.72 -23.81 0.29
N THR A 261 -20.22 -25.03 0.02
CA THR A 261 -19.58 -25.95 -0.93
C THR A 261 -19.81 -25.51 -2.37
N LYS A 262 -19.01 -26.02 -3.31
CA LYS A 262 -19.22 -25.77 -4.74
C LYS A 262 -20.63 -26.14 -5.21
N ALA A 263 -21.20 -27.22 -4.66
CA ALA A 263 -22.55 -27.67 -5.00
C ALA A 263 -23.63 -26.71 -4.45
N GLY A 264 -23.57 -26.36 -3.17
CA GLY A 264 -24.49 -25.40 -2.57
C GLY A 264 -24.42 -24.02 -3.22
N LEU A 265 -23.19 -23.50 -3.44
CA LEU A 265 -22.99 -22.23 -4.12
C LEU A 265 -23.51 -22.22 -5.56
N LYS A 266 -23.49 -23.35 -6.28
CA LYS A 266 -24.08 -23.44 -7.63
C LYS A 266 -25.59 -23.20 -7.61
N LEU A 267 -26.28 -23.71 -6.59
CA LEU A 267 -27.72 -23.49 -6.40
C LEU A 267 -27.99 -22.05 -5.94
N LEU A 268 -27.29 -21.58 -4.91
CA LEU A 268 -27.51 -20.26 -4.32
C LEU A 268 -27.11 -19.11 -5.24
N LYS A 269 -26.14 -19.31 -6.16
CA LYS A 269 -25.80 -18.33 -7.21
C LYS A 269 -26.74 -18.38 -8.42
N ASN A 270 -27.81 -19.16 -8.40
CA ASN A 270 -28.82 -19.13 -9.45
C ASN A 270 -29.99 -18.21 -9.06
N GLN A 271 -29.93 -16.94 -9.49
CA GLN A 271 -30.97 -15.96 -9.17
C GLN A 271 -32.37 -16.37 -9.65
N LYS A 272 -32.46 -17.03 -10.82
CA LYS A 272 -33.75 -17.49 -11.38
C LYS A 272 -34.35 -18.59 -10.49
N LEU A 273 -33.51 -19.54 -10.06
CA LEU A 273 -33.91 -20.59 -9.13
C LEU A 273 -34.42 -20.01 -7.81
N LEU A 274 -33.66 -19.10 -7.18
CA LEU A 274 -34.09 -18.47 -5.93
C LEU A 274 -35.43 -17.75 -6.09
N LYS A 275 -35.62 -16.97 -7.16
CA LYS A 275 -36.90 -16.28 -7.40
C LYS A 275 -38.07 -17.23 -7.63
N ALA A 276 -37.82 -18.39 -8.25
CA ALA A 276 -38.86 -19.37 -8.55
C ALA A 276 -39.20 -20.27 -7.35
N LYS A 277 -38.24 -20.56 -6.48
CA LYS A 277 -38.39 -21.55 -5.41
C LYS A 277 -38.47 -20.96 -4.00
N CYS A 278 -38.06 -19.71 -3.79
CA CYS A 278 -38.11 -19.03 -2.50
C CYS A 278 -39.39 -18.21 -2.32
N THR A 279 -40.54 -18.89 -2.26
CA THR A 279 -41.88 -18.27 -2.28
C THR A 279 -42.65 -18.43 -0.97
N LYS A 280 -42.08 -19.10 0.04
CA LYS A 280 -42.77 -19.36 1.30
C LYS A 280 -42.63 -18.18 2.26
N GLY A 281 -43.74 -17.77 2.87
CA GLY A 281 -43.76 -16.73 3.91
C GLY A 281 -43.28 -15.35 3.44
N THR A 282 -43.01 -14.47 4.40
CA THR A 282 -42.48 -13.12 4.10
C THR A 282 -40.97 -13.18 3.96
N LEU A 283 -40.46 -12.91 2.76
CA LEU A 283 -39.04 -12.91 2.47
C LEU A 283 -38.42 -11.53 2.74
N HIS A 284 -37.32 -11.48 3.49
CA HIS A 284 -36.61 -10.23 3.72
C HIS A 284 -36.15 -9.58 2.38
N LYS A 285 -36.31 -8.26 2.24
CA LYS A 285 -36.09 -7.50 0.99
C LYS A 285 -34.71 -7.68 0.35
N LYS A 286 -33.67 -7.98 1.15
CA LYS A 286 -32.30 -8.25 0.69
C LYS A 286 -31.96 -9.74 0.56
N PHE A 287 -32.86 -10.67 0.88
CA PHE A 287 -32.57 -12.12 0.84
C PHE A 287 -31.96 -12.55 -0.49
N VAL A 288 -32.68 -12.36 -1.60
CA VAL A 288 -32.21 -12.80 -2.92
C VAL A 288 -30.91 -12.11 -3.28
N ARG A 289 -30.81 -10.79 -3.04
CA ARG A 289 -29.58 -10.01 -3.27
C ARG A 289 -28.41 -10.60 -2.50
N TYR A 290 -28.58 -10.89 -1.22
CA TYR A 290 -27.53 -11.42 -0.36
C TYR A 290 -27.10 -12.83 -0.78
N VAL A 291 -28.05 -13.76 -0.87
CA VAL A 291 -27.79 -15.18 -1.16
C VAL A 291 -27.14 -15.36 -2.53
N TYR A 292 -27.67 -14.68 -3.56
CA TYR A 292 -27.14 -14.78 -4.92
C TYR A 292 -25.79 -14.07 -5.10
N TRP A 293 -25.66 -12.84 -4.59
CA TRP A 293 -24.55 -11.96 -4.97
C TRP A 293 -23.43 -11.88 -3.93
N ILE A 294 -23.76 -11.96 -2.64
CA ILE A 294 -22.83 -11.63 -1.55
C ILE A 294 -22.31 -12.90 -0.89
N HIS A 295 -23.19 -13.86 -0.58
CA HIS A 295 -22.85 -15.06 0.15
C HIS A 295 -21.67 -15.83 -0.48
N GLY A 296 -21.63 -15.96 -1.81
CA GLY A 296 -20.53 -16.64 -2.49
C GLY A 296 -19.16 -16.02 -2.27
N THR A 297 -19.08 -14.71 -2.03
CA THR A 297 -17.84 -14.01 -1.67
C THR A 297 -17.46 -14.28 -0.22
N ILE A 298 -18.44 -14.31 0.70
CA ILE A 298 -18.22 -14.68 2.11
C ILE A 298 -17.71 -16.12 2.20
N ALA A 299 -18.40 -17.06 1.56
CA ALA A 299 -18.00 -18.47 1.50
C ALA A 299 -16.58 -18.64 0.94
N GLY A 300 -16.22 -17.91 -0.14
CA GLY A 300 -14.87 -17.92 -0.70
C GLY A 300 -13.79 -17.47 0.29
N ARG A 301 -14.07 -16.43 1.09
CA ARG A 301 -13.15 -15.95 2.13
C ARG A 301 -13.03 -16.94 3.29
N LYS A 302 -14.14 -17.53 3.74
CA LYS A 302 -14.11 -18.59 4.77
C LYS A 302 -13.31 -19.80 4.32
N ASN A 303 -13.49 -20.24 3.06
CA ASN A 303 -12.71 -21.33 2.48
C ASN A 303 -11.21 -20.98 2.36
N TYR A 304 -10.87 -19.73 2.05
CA TYR A 304 -9.49 -19.26 2.07
C TYR A 304 -8.88 -19.35 3.48
N LEU A 305 -9.57 -18.79 4.48
CA LEU A 305 -9.12 -18.77 5.88
C LEU A 305 -9.04 -20.18 6.51
N ALA A 306 -9.88 -21.11 6.06
CA ALA A 306 -9.81 -22.51 6.47
C ALA A 306 -8.59 -23.26 5.88
N GLY A 307 -7.94 -22.72 4.84
CA GLY A 307 -6.78 -23.34 4.24
C GLY A 307 -5.54 -23.26 5.14
N ALA A 308 -4.82 -24.37 5.31
CA ALA A 308 -3.63 -24.45 6.19
C ALA A 308 -2.50 -23.47 5.82
N ASN A 309 -2.46 -23.04 4.55
CA ASN A 309 -1.43 -22.16 4.00
C ASN A 309 -1.97 -20.75 3.69
N HIS A 310 -3.07 -20.29 4.28
CA HIS A 310 -3.52 -18.91 4.05
C HIS A 310 -2.48 -17.90 4.56
N ALA A 311 -2.39 -16.76 3.89
CA ALA A 311 -1.52 -15.66 4.31
C ALA A 311 -2.32 -14.70 5.19
N ALA A 312 -3.04 -13.76 4.57
CA ALA A 312 -3.85 -12.77 5.28
C ALA A 312 -4.96 -12.18 4.42
N ILE A 313 -5.93 -11.55 5.08
CA ILE A 313 -6.90 -10.64 4.49
C ILE A 313 -6.65 -9.23 5.02
N ILE A 314 -6.61 -8.25 4.12
CA ILE A 314 -6.52 -6.82 4.44
C ILE A 314 -7.75 -6.13 3.86
N ALA A 315 -8.53 -5.42 4.68
CA ALA A 315 -9.74 -4.74 4.21
C ALA A 315 -10.02 -3.45 4.97
N HIS A 316 -10.71 -2.49 4.34
CA HIS A 316 -11.26 -1.34 5.06
C HIS A 316 -12.40 -1.81 5.97
N LEU A 317 -12.38 -1.32 7.21
CA LEU A 317 -13.44 -1.55 8.17
C LEU A 317 -13.50 -0.38 9.16
N ALA A 318 -14.72 0.02 9.53
CA ALA A 318 -15.01 1.04 10.51
C ALA A 318 -14.29 2.38 10.24
N GLU A 319 -14.19 2.74 8.96
CA GLU A 319 -13.57 3.98 8.50
C GLU A 319 -14.51 5.18 8.70
N GLY A 320 -14.25 5.94 9.76
CA GLY A 320 -14.94 7.16 10.10
C GLY A 320 -14.65 7.60 11.53
N ARG A 321 -15.65 8.16 12.22
CA ARG A 321 -15.56 8.54 13.63
C ARG A 321 -15.90 7.36 14.55
N ARG A 322 -15.36 7.39 15.78
CA ARG A 322 -15.39 6.25 16.73
C ARG A 322 -16.81 5.83 17.13
N PHE A 323 -17.71 6.80 17.27
CA PHE A 323 -19.07 6.58 17.78
C PHE A 323 -20.15 6.72 16.70
N ASP A 324 -19.77 6.74 15.42
CA ASP A 324 -20.74 6.70 14.33
C ASP A 324 -21.37 5.31 14.27
N LYS A 325 -22.71 5.25 14.40
CA LYS A 325 -23.47 3.99 14.48
C LYS A 325 -23.20 3.06 13.30
N TYR A 326 -22.98 3.62 12.11
CA TYR A 326 -22.67 2.82 10.92
C TYR A 326 -21.30 2.14 11.06
N ASN A 327 -20.26 2.85 11.48
CA ASN A 327 -18.93 2.25 11.62
C ASN A 327 -18.90 1.17 12.70
N MET A 328 -19.60 1.40 13.82
CA MET A 328 -19.63 0.48 14.96
C MET A 328 -20.22 -0.89 14.62
N VAL A 329 -21.10 -0.98 13.62
CA VAL A 329 -21.75 -2.25 13.26
C VAL A 329 -20.91 -3.14 12.36
N GLU A 330 -19.90 -2.58 11.68
CA GLU A 330 -19.15 -3.33 10.68
C GLU A 330 -18.36 -4.49 11.29
N PHE A 331 -17.76 -4.29 12.48
CA PHE A 331 -17.04 -5.38 13.15
C PHE A 331 -17.99 -6.43 13.72
N GLU A 332 -19.18 -6.04 14.18
CA GLU A 332 -20.20 -7.00 14.61
C GLU A 332 -20.65 -7.88 13.43
N LEU A 333 -20.86 -7.30 12.24
CA LEU A 333 -21.14 -8.06 11.03
C LEU A 333 -20.02 -9.03 10.67
N VAL A 334 -18.75 -8.64 10.83
CA VAL A 334 -17.61 -9.55 10.62
C VAL A 334 -17.69 -10.76 11.56
N LYS A 335 -17.99 -10.55 12.85
CA LYS A 335 -18.18 -11.63 13.84
C LYS A 335 -19.35 -12.53 13.47
N LEU A 336 -20.50 -11.96 13.08
CA LEU A 336 -21.68 -12.72 12.66
C LEU A 336 -21.40 -13.61 11.44
N LEU A 337 -20.55 -13.17 10.52
CA LEU A 337 -20.16 -13.95 9.35
C LEU A 337 -19.09 -15.02 9.67
N GLY A 338 -18.53 -15.01 10.89
CA GLY A 338 -17.40 -15.86 11.29
C GLY A 338 -16.10 -15.52 10.58
N LEU A 339 -15.92 -14.25 10.17
CA LEU A 339 -14.73 -13.74 9.49
C LEU A 339 -13.70 -13.13 10.46
N ASP A 340 -13.98 -13.13 11.75
CA ASP A 340 -13.07 -12.74 12.84
C ASP A 340 -12.04 -13.85 13.14
N GLN A 341 -11.18 -14.11 12.15
CA GLN A 341 -10.17 -15.17 12.16
C GLN A 341 -8.75 -14.60 12.23
N PRO A 342 -7.74 -15.42 12.59
CA PRO A 342 -6.34 -15.02 12.52
C PRO A 342 -5.96 -14.46 11.15
N TYR A 343 -5.06 -13.47 11.15
CA TYR A 343 -4.56 -12.79 9.94
C TYR A 343 -5.64 -12.09 9.09
N VAL A 344 -6.79 -11.80 9.68
CA VAL A 344 -7.75 -10.82 9.14
C VAL A 344 -7.47 -9.47 9.78
N ASN A 345 -7.03 -8.51 8.98
CA ASN A 345 -6.54 -7.21 9.41
C ASN A 345 -7.38 -6.08 8.82
N PHE A 346 -7.62 -5.04 9.61
CA PHE A 346 -8.47 -3.93 9.20
C PHE A 346 -7.72 -2.62 9.06
N VAL A 347 -7.94 -2.00 7.92
CA VAL A 347 -7.52 -0.63 7.64
C VAL A 347 -8.45 0.35 8.35
N HIS A 348 -7.86 1.36 8.97
CA HIS A 348 -8.49 2.38 9.81
C HIS A 348 -8.98 1.87 11.16
N GLY A 349 -10.02 1.03 11.17
CA GLY A 349 -10.60 0.46 12.40
C GLY A 349 -11.09 1.49 13.42
N VAL A 350 -11.37 2.73 13.00
CA VAL A 350 -11.64 3.83 13.94
C VAL A 350 -12.93 3.60 14.73
N GLY A 351 -13.98 3.12 14.07
CA GLY A 351 -15.27 2.80 14.73
C GLY A 351 -15.34 1.44 15.41
N ILE A 352 -14.23 0.69 15.53
CA ILE A 352 -14.23 -0.55 16.32
C ILE A 352 -14.31 -0.18 17.80
N LYS A 353 -15.27 -0.78 18.50
CA LYS A 353 -15.51 -0.46 19.91
C LYS A 353 -14.33 -0.92 20.77
N THR A 354 -14.03 -0.17 21.83
CA THR A 354 -12.91 -0.47 22.72
C THR A 354 -13.04 -1.86 23.35
N GLU A 355 -14.26 -2.28 23.70
CA GLU A 355 -14.58 -3.59 24.26
C GLU A 355 -14.32 -4.77 23.31
N ASP A 356 -14.24 -4.52 21.99
CA ASP A 356 -13.98 -5.53 20.97
C ASP A 356 -12.48 -5.75 20.71
N LEU A 357 -11.62 -4.82 21.14
CA LEU A 357 -10.17 -4.89 20.90
C LEU A 357 -9.50 -6.10 21.57
N PRO A 358 -9.82 -6.48 22.83
CA PRO A 358 -9.28 -7.71 23.43
C PRO A 358 -9.66 -8.98 22.65
N HIS A 359 -10.86 -9.03 22.06
CA HIS A 359 -11.27 -10.14 21.19
C HIS A 359 -10.41 -10.20 19.92
N MET A 360 -10.19 -9.05 19.27
CA MET A 360 -9.30 -8.97 18.10
C MET A 360 -7.89 -9.46 18.42
N ALA A 361 -7.31 -9.01 19.53
CA ALA A 361 -5.98 -9.43 19.96
C ALA A 361 -5.92 -10.95 20.18
N LYS A 362 -6.89 -11.51 20.92
CA LYS A 362 -7.00 -12.96 21.17
C LYS A 362 -7.15 -13.77 19.88
N LYS A 363 -7.79 -13.21 18.86
CA LYS A 363 -7.97 -13.84 17.55
C LYS A 363 -6.76 -13.71 16.62
N GLY A 364 -5.71 -12.97 17.00
CA GLY A 364 -4.57 -12.73 16.11
C GLY A 364 -4.92 -11.82 14.93
N MET A 365 -5.84 -10.89 15.13
CA MET A 365 -6.21 -9.84 14.17
C MET A 365 -5.36 -8.59 14.42
N GLY A 366 -5.30 -7.68 13.44
CA GLY A 366 -4.57 -6.43 13.58
C GLY A 366 -5.25 -5.24 12.93
N LEU A 367 -4.70 -4.05 13.20
CA LEU A 367 -5.20 -2.75 12.75
C LEU A 367 -4.11 -1.97 12.02
N ILE A 368 -4.45 -1.45 10.85
CA ILE A 368 -3.56 -0.65 10.00
C ILE A 368 -3.99 0.81 10.17
N TRP A 369 -3.16 1.57 10.89
CA TRP A 369 -3.40 2.96 11.26
C TRP A 369 -2.96 3.91 10.15
N SER A 370 -3.88 4.72 9.65
CA SER A 370 -3.62 5.76 8.65
C SER A 370 -3.97 7.14 9.25
N PRO A 371 -3.11 7.67 10.15
CA PRO A 371 -3.43 8.87 10.91
C PRO A 371 -3.78 10.06 10.04
N TYR A 372 -3.03 10.33 8.96
CA TYR A 372 -3.26 11.53 8.18
C TYR A 372 -4.67 11.54 7.57
N SER A 373 -5.03 10.46 6.89
CA SER A 373 -6.35 10.31 6.27
C SER A 373 -7.48 10.33 7.28
N ASN A 374 -7.31 9.64 8.41
CA ASN A 374 -8.31 9.65 9.47
C ASN A 374 -8.55 11.05 10.03
N LEU A 375 -7.49 11.75 10.40
CA LEU A 375 -7.58 13.08 11.00
C LEU A 375 -8.09 14.10 9.96
N LEU A 376 -7.66 14.00 8.70
CA LEU A 376 -8.06 14.91 7.64
C LEU A 376 -9.53 14.74 7.21
N LEU A 377 -10.05 13.51 7.22
CA LEU A 377 -11.45 13.24 6.87
C LEU A 377 -12.40 13.41 8.04
N TYR A 378 -12.01 12.95 9.23
CA TYR A 378 -12.92 12.71 10.35
C TYR A 378 -12.63 13.56 11.59
N GLY A 379 -11.48 14.25 11.63
CA GLY A 379 -11.01 14.99 12.81
C GLY A 379 -10.70 14.09 14.00
N GLN A 380 -10.65 12.77 13.78
CA GLN A 380 -10.46 11.72 14.77
C GLN A 380 -9.79 10.52 14.11
N THR A 381 -9.00 9.76 14.86
CA THR A 381 -8.33 8.54 14.39
C THR A 381 -8.54 7.38 15.35
N LEU A 382 -7.99 6.21 15.01
CA LEU A 382 -8.00 5.00 15.83
C LEU A 382 -7.65 5.32 17.29
N ASP A 383 -8.32 4.66 18.24
CA ASP A 383 -7.91 4.72 19.65
C ASP A 383 -6.66 3.83 19.85
N VAL A 384 -5.51 4.34 19.39
CA VAL A 384 -4.23 3.61 19.43
C VAL A 384 -3.84 3.22 20.84
N ALA A 385 -4.19 4.05 21.83
CA ALA A 385 -3.94 3.73 23.24
C ALA A 385 -4.72 2.49 23.69
N ALA A 386 -6.02 2.43 23.36
CA ALA A 386 -6.85 1.27 23.68
C ALA A 386 -6.38 0.01 22.92
N ALA A 387 -6.00 0.16 21.65
CA ALA A 387 -5.50 -0.96 20.84
C ALA A 387 -4.18 -1.53 21.39
N ILE A 388 -3.23 -0.67 21.77
CA ILE A 388 -1.96 -1.08 22.41
C ILE A 388 -2.24 -1.80 23.73
N LYS A 389 -3.09 -1.23 24.60
CA LYS A 389 -3.44 -1.83 25.90
C LYS A 389 -4.13 -3.19 25.75
N ALA A 390 -4.94 -3.36 24.70
CA ALA A 390 -5.58 -4.63 24.38
C ALA A 390 -4.62 -5.67 23.76
N GLY A 391 -3.41 -5.27 23.35
CA GLY A 391 -2.44 -6.15 22.69
C GLY A 391 -2.75 -6.41 21.21
N VAL A 392 -3.54 -5.54 20.56
CA VAL A 392 -3.82 -5.66 19.12
C VAL A 392 -2.56 -5.29 18.33
N ASN A 393 -2.21 -6.09 17.32
CA ASN A 393 -1.07 -5.78 16.46
C ASN A 393 -1.39 -4.56 15.58
N LEU A 394 -0.48 -3.59 15.55
CA LEU A 394 -0.64 -2.33 14.82
C LEU A 394 0.39 -2.22 13.70
N SER A 395 -0.01 -1.69 12.54
CA SER A 395 0.91 -1.18 11.52
C SER A 395 0.50 0.22 11.08
N ILE A 396 1.35 0.90 10.29
CA ILE A 396 0.95 2.11 9.56
C ILE A 396 0.50 1.72 8.14
N GLY A 397 -0.33 2.56 7.52
CA GLY A 397 -0.43 2.60 6.06
C GLY A 397 -0.79 4.00 5.56
N THR A 398 -0.32 4.33 4.36
CA THR A 398 -0.28 5.72 3.83
C THR A 398 -1.62 6.20 3.25
N ASP A 399 -2.53 5.27 2.95
CA ASP A 399 -3.79 5.50 2.25
C ASP A 399 -3.57 6.10 0.84
N TRP A 400 -4.61 6.67 0.25
CA TRP A 400 -4.57 7.36 -1.03
C TRP A 400 -4.17 8.83 -0.91
N LEU A 401 -3.32 9.32 -1.81
CA LEU A 401 -2.76 10.68 -1.75
C LEU A 401 -3.78 11.84 -1.60
N PRO A 402 -5.03 11.77 -2.11
CA PRO A 402 -6.04 12.80 -1.84
C PRO A 402 -6.27 13.06 -0.34
N THR A 403 -6.18 12.05 0.53
CA THR A 403 -6.24 12.28 1.99
C THR A 403 -5.13 11.60 2.78
N GLY A 404 -4.23 10.91 2.10
CA GLY A 404 -3.08 10.19 2.61
C GLY A 404 -1.77 10.87 2.23
N SER A 405 -0.66 10.31 2.67
CA SER A 405 0.68 10.81 2.37
C SER A 405 1.26 10.16 1.10
N ARG A 406 2.39 10.68 0.59
CA ARG A 406 3.08 10.15 -0.59
C ARG A 406 3.76 8.82 -0.31
N GLY A 407 4.16 8.59 0.94
CA GLY A 407 4.85 7.38 1.33
C GLY A 407 5.18 7.32 2.83
N MET A 408 5.82 6.22 3.23
CA MET A 408 5.92 5.84 4.64
C MET A 408 6.67 6.83 5.52
N LEU A 409 7.73 7.45 5.00
CA LEU A 409 8.48 8.46 5.76
C LEU A 409 7.66 9.71 6.08
N ASP A 410 6.60 10.03 5.32
CA ASP A 410 5.73 11.16 5.66
C ASP A 410 4.64 10.75 6.65
N GLU A 411 3.99 9.59 6.44
CA GLU A 411 2.96 9.09 7.35
C GLU A 411 3.49 8.87 8.77
N ILE A 412 4.73 8.38 8.91
CA ILE A 412 5.32 8.11 10.22
C ILE A 412 5.62 9.40 11.00
N LYS A 413 5.86 10.52 10.32
CA LYS A 413 6.03 11.83 10.99
C LYS A 413 4.72 12.34 11.53
N ILE A 414 3.64 12.21 10.77
CA ILE A 414 2.29 12.54 11.26
C ILE A 414 1.90 11.64 12.44
N ALA A 415 2.27 10.35 12.40
CA ALA A 415 2.09 9.44 13.52
C ALA A 415 2.90 9.87 14.75
N LEU A 416 4.17 10.24 14.56
CA LEU A 416 5.03 10.78 15.61
C LEU A 416 4.42 12.04 16.22
N ASP A 417 4.06 13.02 15.40
CA ASP A 417 3.50 14.29 15.87
C ASP A 417 2.20 14.07 16.65
N TYR A 418 1.35 13.12 16.23
CA TYR A 418 0.16 12.74 16.99
C TYR A 418 0.49 12.11 18.34
N VAL A 419 1.53 11.26 18.39
CA VAL A 419 2.02 10.61 19.63
C VAL A 419 2.65 11.63 20.58
N GLU A 420 3.44 12.57 20.06
CA GLU A 420 4.09 13.63 20.84
C GLU A 420 3.07 14.64 21.35
N LYS A 421 2.09 15.03 20.51
CA LYS A 421 0.98 15.92 20.88
C LYS A 421 0.09 15.32 21.97
N ASP A 422 -0.13 14.00 21.93
CA ASP A 422 -1.04 13.27 22.83
C ASP A 422 -2.39 13.98 23.04
N PRO A 423 -3.19 14.20 21.97
CA PRO A 423 -4.37 15.07 22.03
C PRO A 423 -5.49 14.55 22.95
N GLU A 424 -5.41 13.29 23.39
CA GLU A 424 -6.36 12.65 24.31
C GLU A 424 -5.76 12.45 25.71
N LYS A 425 -4.53 12.91 25.97
CA LYS A 425 -3.82 12.81 27.26
C LYS A 425 -3.75 11.37 27.77
N LYS A 426 -3.42 10.43 26.88
CA LYS A 426 -3.38 8.99 27.15
C LYS A 426 -1.96 8.46 27.38
N ASN A 427 -0.98 9.34 27.50
CA ASN A 427 0.43 9.02 27.67
C ASN A 427 0.97 8.16 26.52
N LEU A 428 0.70 8.61 25.28
CA LEU A 428 1.02 7.83 24.08
C LEU A 428 2.51 7.51 23.97
N LYS A 429 3.42 8.44 24.28
CA LYS A 429 4.86 8.18 24.25
C LYS A 429 5.26 6.96 25.08
N GLU A 430 4.73 6.83 26.30
CA GLU A 430 5.01 5.66 27.14
C GLU A 430 4.38 4.39 26.54
N LEU A 431 3.13 4.46 26.06
CA LEU A 431 2.44 3.31 25.46
C LEU A 431 3.18 2.76 24.23
N PHE A 432 3.80 3.61 23.42
CA PHE A 432 4.58 3.19 22.26
C PHE A 432 5.92 2.55 22.61
N THR A 433 6.32 2.48 23.88
CA THR A 433 7.37 1.56 24.34
C THR A 433 6.88 0.12 24.52
N PHE A 434 5.56 -0.10 24.41
CA PHE A 434 4.87 -1.39 24.56
C PHE A 434 5.25 -2.13 25.85
N GLY A 435 5.10 -1.45 26.99
CA GLY A 435 5.48 -2.01 28.30
C GLY A 435 6.98 -2.29 28.40
N SER A 436 7.79 -1.34 27.93
CA SER A 436 9.26 -1.44 27.86
C SER A 436 9.81 -2.53 26.93
N LYS A 437 8.97 -3.12 26.07
CA LYS A 437 9.43 -4.01 24.98
C LYS A 437 10.40 -3.30 24.04
N TYR A 438 10.20 -2.00 23.83
CA TYR A 438 11.05 -1.16 23.00
C TYR A 438 11.74 -0.09 23.84
N SER A 439 12.96 0.26 23.43
CA SER A 439 13.82 1.22 24.13
C SER A 439 13.30 2.66 24.08
N SER A 440 12.52 2.99 23.05
CA SER A 440 11.92 4.31 22.85
C SER A 440 10.61 4.20 22.07
N HIS A 441 9.79 5.26 22.12
CA HIS A 441 8.60 5.37 21.27
C HIS A 441 8.96 5.44 19.78
N TYR A 442 10.15 5.94 19.43
CA TYR A 442 10.69 5.88 18.07
C TYR A 442 10.86 4.43 17.61
N GLU A 443 11.40 3.56 18.45
CA GLU A 443 11.51 2.13 18.12
C GLU A 443 10.11 1.49 17.98
N GLY A 444 9.16 1.83 18.84
CA GLY A 444 7.76 1.39 18.70
C GLY A 444 7.14 1.78 17.36
N LEU A 445 7.23 3.06 16.99
CA LEU A 445 6.78 3.59 15.71
C LEU A 445 7.49 2.92 14.51
N TYR A 446 8.80 2.71 14.62
CA TYR A 446 9.59 2.00 13.62
C TYR A 446 9.09 0.56 13.35
N ASN A 447 8.65 -0.15 14.39
CA ASN A 447 8.11 -1.50 14.22
C ASN A 447 6.77 -1.53 13.48
N LEU A 448 5.99 -0.43 13.50
CA LEU A 448 4.73 -0.32 12.77
C LEU A 448 4.89 -0.32 11.25
N MET A 449 6.10 -0.03 10.74
CA MET A 449 6.42 -0.01 9.30
C MET A 449 7.37 -1.14 8.87
N THR A 450 7.70 -2.06 9.79
CA THR A 450 8.65 -3.16 9.53
C THR A 450 8.13 -4.51 10.03
N GLN A 451 8.41 -4.87 11.28
CA GLN A 451 8.10 -6.19 11.82
C GLN A 451 6.59 -6.43 11.97
N ASN A 452 5.84 -5.45 12.49
CA ASN A 452 4.42 -5.64 12.75
C ASN A 452 3.62 -5.92 11.48
N PRO A 453 3.74 -5.13 10.39
CA PRO A 453 3.03 -5.43 9.15
C PRO A 453 3.44 -6.79 8.56
N ALA A 454 4.71 -7.20 8.67
CA ALA A 454 5.16 -8.54 8.25
C ALA A 454 4.44 -9.67 9.02
N GLN A 455 4.21 -9.48 10.33
CA GLN A 455 3.47 -10.42 11.17
C GLN A 455 1.98 -10.45 10.79
N MET A 456 1.38 -9.28 10.54
CA MET A 456 -0.03 -9.16 10.14
C MET A 456 -0.33 -9.92 8.84
N ILE A 457 0.61 -9.93 7.90
CA ILE A 457 0.46 -10.59 6.62
C ILE A 457 0.97 -12.04 6.58
N HIS A 458 1.35 -12.61 7.73
CA HIS A 458 1.87 -13.97 7.87
C HIS A 458 3.17 -14.25 7.09
N HIS A 459 4.02 -13.23 6.91
CA HIS A 459 5.32 -13.34 6.23
C HIS A 459 6.49 -12.88 7.10
N TYR A 460 6.41 -12.99 8.43
CA TYR A 460 7.50 -12.60 9.32
C TYR A 460 8.52 -13.72 9.58
N GLU A 461 8.05 -14.96 9.75
CA GLU A 461 8.90 -16.07 10.20
C GLU A 461 9.75 -16.67 9.08
N ASN A 462 10.91 -17.20 9.48
CA ASN A 462 11.79 -17.96 8.59
C ASN A 462 11.59 -19.44 8.90
N THR A 463 11.04 -20.20 7.97
CA THR A 463 10.79 -21.64 8.14
C THR A 463 11.36 -22.44 6.95
N SER A 464 11.30 -23.77 6.99
CA SER A 464 11.84 -24.60 5.90
C SER A 464 11.08 -24.36 4.59
N GLY A 465 11.74 -23.64 3.67
CA GLY A 465 11.18 -23.24 2.38
C GLY A 465 10.40 -21.93 2.42
N GLU A 466 10.48 -21.14 3.50
CA GLU A 466 9.88 -19.81 3.58
C GLU A 466 10.86 -18.76 4.12
N ALA A 467 10.92 -17.60 3.45
CA ALA A 467 11.73 -16.46 3.87
C ALA A 467 10.84 -15.33 4.37
N GLY A 468 11.08 -14.87 5.59
CA GLY A 468 10.34 -13.75 6.20
C GLY A 468 10.76 -12.37 5.69
N VAL A 469 9.98 -11.34 6.02
CA VAL A 469 10.21 -9.93 5.68
C VAL A 469 10.12 -9.04 6.95
N GLY A 470 10.38 -7.74 6.82
CA GLY A 470 10.24 -6.77 7.91
C GLY A 470 11.34 -6.81 8.98
N ARG A 471 12.44 -7.53 8.73
CA ARG A 471 13.62 -7.61 9.61
C ARG A 471 14.90 -7.89 8.83
N ILE A 472 16.03 -7.45 9.38
CA ILE A 472 17.36 -7.92 8.94
C ILE A 472 17.68 -9.17 9.73
N HIS A 473 17.47 -10.34 9.12
CA HIS A 473 17.74 -11.63 9.76
C HIS A 473 18.17 -12.68 8.73
N LYS A 474 19.07 -13.59 9.11
CA LYS A 474 19.48 -14.70 8.24
C LYS A 474 18.27 -15.55 7.85
N GLY A 475 18.10 -15.81 6.55
CA GLY A 475 16.97 -16.55 6.00
C GLY A 475 15.76 -15.68 5.62
N SER A 476 15.78 -14.37 5.92
CA SER A 476 14.74 -13.43 5.48
C SER A 476 15.04 -12.92 4.07
N MET A 477 14.03 -12.41 3.37
CA MET A 477 14.18 -11.76 2.07
C MET A 477 15.20 -10.61 2.14
N GLY A 478 16.02 -10.47 1.10
CA GLY A 478 17.09 -9.49 0.97
C GLY A 478 16.62 -8.13 0.48
N THR A 479 15.64 -7.54 1.17
CA THR A 479 15.13 -6.20 0.90
C THR A 479 15.65 -5.22 1.94
N ILE A 480 16.48 -4.27 1.53
CA ILE A 480 17.25 -3.39 2.42
C ILE A 480 17.17 -1.95 1.92
N ILE A 481 17.06 -1.01 2.85
CA ILE A 481 17.23 0.42 2.56
C ILE A 481 18.39 0.99 3.36
N ALA A 482 19.05 2.02 2.81
CA ALA A 482 20.05 2.81 3.53
C ALA A 482 19.58 4.27 3.64
N ILE A 483 19.55 4.78 4.87
CA ILE A 483 19.16 6.16 5.16
C ILE A 483 20.30 6.89 5.83
N LYS A 484 20.55 8.12 5.37
CA LYS A 484 21.55 9.04 5.92
C LYS A 484 21.47 9.10 7.44
N LYS A 485 22.63 8.94 8.08
CA LYS A 485 22.80 9.12 9.51
C LYS A 485 22.87 10.61 9.87
N HIS A 486 21.95 11.05 10.72
CA HIS A 486 21.84 12.39 11.30
C HIS A 486 22.03 12.37 12.82
N VAL A 487 21.55 11.32 13.49
CA VAL A 487 21.65 11.13 14.95
C VAL A 487 22.16 9.72 15.30
N GLU A 488 22.50 9.47 16.56
CA GLU A 488 23.05 8.18 17.01
C GLU A 488 21.99 7.07 17.17
N ASP A 489 20.77 7.43 17.61
CA ASP A 489 19.67 6.47 17.71
C ASP A 489 19.11 6.16 16.30
N PRO A 490 19.25 4.92 15.79
CA PRO A 490 18.72 4.57 14.47
C PRO A 490 17.20 4.74 14.37
N TYR A 491 16.45 4.54 15.47
CA TYR A 491 15.00 4.62 15.42
C TYR A 491 14.53 6.08 15.35
N GLU A 492 15.10 6.96 16.17
CA GLU A 492 14.89 8.41 16.04
C GLU A 492 15.31 8.90 14.65
N ASN A 493 16.45 8.41 14.14
CA ASN A 493 16.97 8.80 12.83
C ASN A 493 15.95 8.59 11.71
N ILE A 494 15.35 7.40 11.61
CA ILE A 494 14.40 7.11 10.53
C ILE A 494 13.02 7.72 10.78
N VAL A 495 12.53 7.71 12.02
CA VAL A 495 11.18 8.19 12.34
C VAL A 495 11.07 9.70 12.27
N LYS A 496 12.10 10.43 12.72
CA LYS A 496 12.08 11.89 12.84
C LYS A 496 12.89 12.60 11.76
N HIS A 497 14.08 12.11 11.45
CA HIS A 497 15.05 12.82 10.60
C HIS A 497 15.17 12.30 9.17
N GLY A 498 14.61 11.12 8.87
CA GLY A 498 14.70 10.49 7.55
C GLY A 498 13.66 11.04 6.58
N TYR A 499 14.10 11.67 5.50
CA TYR A 499 13.24 12.11 4.39
C TYR A 499 13.67 11.48 3.06
N GLU A 500 12.93 11.70 1.98
CA GLU A 500 13.25 11.16 0.65
C GLU A 500 14.68 11.48 0.20
N LYS A 501 15.17 12.70 0.50
CA LYS A 501 16.55 13.11 0.19
C LYS A 501 17.61 12.25 0.88
N ASP A 502 17.27 11.68 2.03
CA ASP A 502 18.17 10.93 2.90
C ASP A 502 18.21 9.44 2.55
N LEU A 503 17.29 8.95 1.72
CA LEU A 503 17.27 7.58 1.24
C LEU A 503 18.33 7.38 0.15
N ASN A 504 19.46 6.78 0.50
CA ASN A 504 20.65 6.67 -0.36
C ASN A 504 20.78 5.32 -1.05
N LEU A 505 20.00 4.31 -0.65
CA LEU A 505 19.98 3.01 -1.31
C LEU A 505 18.67 2.29 -1.04
N VAL A 506 18.11 1.67 -2.08
CA VAL A 506 17.01 0.71 -2.03
C VAL A 506 17.47 -0.54 -2.77
N ILE A 507 17.48 -1.66 -2.05
CA ILE A 507 17.78 -2.99 -2.57
C ILE A 507 16.53 -3.84 -2.45
N VAL A 508 16.13 -4.46 -3.56
CA VAL A 508 15.04 -5.42 -3.63
C VAL A 508 15.62 -6.76 -4.06
N ASP A 509 15.48 -7.77 -3.21
CA ASP A 509 15.93 -9.14 -3.45
C ASP A 509 17.43 -9.26 -3.83
N GLY A 510 18.26 -8.37 -3.30
CA GLY A 510 19.70 -8.29 -3.58
C GLY A 510 20.09 -7.38 -4.74
N LYS A 511 19.14 -6.92 -5.57
CA LYS A 511 19.36 -5.97 -6.67
C LYS A 511 19.16 -4.53 -6.19
N GLY A 512 20.12 -3.64 -6.45
CA GLY A 512 19.91 -2.21 -6.22
C GLY A 512 18.93 -1.62 -7.23
N VAL A 513 17.99 -0.78 -6.78
CA VAL A 513 16.91 -0.21 -7.61
C VAL A 513 16.95 1.31 -7.65
N TYR A 514 17.15 1.94 -6.50
CA TYR A 514 17.14 3.39 -6.36
C TYR A 514 18.14 3.85 -5.30
N GLY A 515 18.66 5.07 -5.40
CA GLY A 515 19.57 5.63 -4.39
C GLY A 515 20.54 6.66 -4.93
N ASP A 516 21.60 6.92 -4.18
CA ASP A 516 22.67 7.85 -4.56
C ASP A 516 23.51 7.29 -5.71
N GLU A 517 23.71 8.11 -6.74
CA GLU A 517 24.48 7.81 -7.95
C GLU A 517 25.87 7.26 -7.62
N SER A 518 26.54 7.83 -6.62
CA SER A 518 27.89 7.42 -6.25
C SER A 518 27.95 5.99 -5.70
N TYR A 519 26.84 5.43 -5.21
CA TYR A 519 26.78 4.07 -4.68
C TYR A 519 26.72 3.06 -5.83
N PHE A 520 25.96 3.38 -6.88
CA PHE A 520 25.83 2.59 -8.09
C PHE A 520 27.09 2.63 -8.96
N ASN A 521 27.69 3.81 -9.12
CA ASN A 521 28.95 3.97 -9.86
C ASN A 521 30.07 3.11 -9.23
N ARG A 522 30.14 3.03 -7.88
CA ARG A 522 31.14 2.22 -7.15
C ARG A 522 31.00 0.71 -7.38
N VAL A 523 29.84 0.23 -7.84
CA VAL A 523 29.60 -1.18 -8.20
C VAL A 523 29.55 -1.42 -9.71
N GLY A 524 29.99 -0.43 -10.50
CA GLY A 524 30.16 -0.53 -11.95
C GLY A 524 28.88 -0.33 -12.75
N VAL A 525 27.84 0.29 -12.17
CA VAL A 525 26.69 0.74 -12.94
C VAL A 525 27.05 2.07 -13.62
N THR A 526 26.79 2.16 -14.92
CA THR A 526 27.08 3.30 -15.78
C THR A 526 25.82 4.12 -16.08
N GLU A 527 25.99 5.36 -16.55
CA GLU A 527 24.89 6.30 -16.83
C GLU A 527 23.85 5.76 -17.85
N GLU A 528 24.23 4.85 -18.75
CA GLU A 528 23.28 4.22 -19.68
C GLU A 528 22.26 3.29 -18.99
N ASN A 529 22.50 2.92 -17.73
CA ASN A 529 21.72 1.95 -16.97
C ASN A 529 20.80 2.62 -15.92
N TYR A 530 20.72 3.95 -15.88
CA TYR A 530 19.82 4.65 -14.96
C TYR A 530 19.34 6.01 -15.46
N GLU A 531 18.28 6.52 -14.83
CA GLU A 531 17.86 7.92 -14.95
C GLU A 531 18.21 8.70 -13.69
N LYS A 532 18.75 9.91 -13.85
CA LYS A 532 18.96 10.85 -12.75
C LYS A 532 17.64 11.49 -12.31
N LEU A 533 17.54 11.72 -11.02
CA LEU A 533 16.41 12.32 -10.30
C LEU A 533 16.97 13.40 -9.35
N PRO A 534 16.22 14.47 -9.05
CA PRO A 534 14.84 14.74 -9.43
C PRO A 534 14.74 15.54 -10.75
N ASN A 535 14.11 14.95 -11.76
CA ASN A 535 13.76 15.69 -12.99
C ASN A 535 12.27 16.05 -12.92
N TYR A 536 11.95 17.23 -12.38
CA TYR A 536 10.56 17.71 -12.39
C TYR A 536 10.25 18.44 -13.71
N LEU A 537 9.39 17.83 -14.53
CA LEU A 537 9.02 18.32 -15.86
C LEU A 537 7.84 19.32 -15.78
N LYS A 538 8.05 20.44 -15.08
CA LYS A 538 7.00 21.45 -14.81
C LYS A 538 6.34 22.01 -16.07
N GLY A 539 7.07 22.14 -17.17
CA GLY A 539 6.55 22.73 -18.41
C GLY A 539 5.36 21.99 -19.02
N PHE A 540 5.10 20.72 -18.63
CA PHE A 540 3.84 20.05 -19.01
C PHE A 540 2.59 20.70 -18.41
N ASN A 541 2.71 21.44 -17.30
CA ASN A 541 1.60 22.23 -16.75
C ASN A 541 1.20 23.36 -17.69
N GLU A 542 2.18 24.04 -18.30
CA GLU A 542 1.97 25.12 -19.27
C GLU A 542 1.45 24.57 -20.59
N LEU A 543 2.08 23.51 -21.09
CA LEU A 543 1.70 22.80 -22.31
C LEU A 543 0.27 22.28 -22.24
N ALA A 544 -0.14 21.76 -21.09
CA ALA A 544 -1.51 21.32 -20.91
C ALA A 544 -2.48 22.49 -21.04
N ASN A 545 -2.14 23.70 -20.59
CA ASN A 545 -3.03 24.86 -20.64
C ASN A 545 -3.09 25.56 -22.01
N SER A 546 -2.28 25.17 -22.99
CA SER A 546 -2.30 25.73 -24.35
C SER A 546 -3.30 25.06 -25.31
N ASP A 547 -4.06 24.07 -24.84
CA ASP A 547 -4.99 23.25 -25.65
C ASP A 547 -4.33 22.56 -26.88
N SER A 548 -3.01 22.39 -26.82
CA SER A 548 -2.18 21.71 -27.84
C SER A 548 -2.46 20.20 -27.98
N VAL A 549 -3.09 19.58 -26.98
CA VAL A 549 -3.54 18.19 -27.00
C VAL A 549 -5.07 18.15 -27.08
N PRO A 550 -5.65 17.75 -28.22
CA PRO A 550 -7.10 17.63 -28.34
C PRO A 550 -7.67 16.68 -27.30
N ALA A 551 -8.84 17.02 -26.76
CA ALA A 551 -9.60 16.12 -25.91
C ALA A 551 -10.37 15.09 -26.75
N LEU A 552 -10.34 13.82 -26.33
CA LEU A 552 -11.27 12.83 -26.90
C LEU A 552 -12.66 13.03 -26.29
N ASP A 553 -13.70 13.14 -27.11
CA ASP A 553 -15.09 13.06 -26.61
C ASP A 553 -15.36 11.64 -26.10
N PRO A 554 -15.64 11.45 -24.79
CA PRO A 554 -15.92 10.11 -24.27
C PRO A 554 -17.27 9.54 -24.74
N VAL A 555 -18.19 10.37 -25.26
CA VAL A 555 -19.49 9.91 -25.75
C VAL A 555 -19.30 9.20 -27.09
N GLY A 556 -19.63 7.91 -27.14
CA GLY A 556 -19.49 7.09 -28.35
C GLY A 556 -18.08 6.54 -28.62
N ALA A 557 -17.08 6.90 -27.82
CA ALA A 557 -15.72 6.40 -27.98
C ALA A 557 -15.59 4.89 -27.68
N THR A 558 -15.16 4.13 -28.69
CA THR A 558 -14.90 2.69 -28.59
C THR A 558 -13.58 2.43 -27.84
N LYS A 559 -13.31 1.17 -27.47
CA LYS A 559 -12.02 0.78 -26.90
C LYS A 559 -10.86 1.09 -27.86
N ALA A 560 -11.06 0.85 -29.16
CA ALA A 560 -10.06 1.12 -30.19
C ALA A 560 -9.78 2.62 -30.32
N SER A 561 -10.82 3.47 -30.42
CA SER A 561 -10.61 4.92 -30.58
C SER A 561 -9.95 5.56 -29.35
N LYS A 562 -10.23 5.05 -28.15
CA LYS A 562 -9.53 5.45 -26.92
C LYS A 562 -8.05 5.09 -26.95
N TYR A 563 -7.73 3.88 -27.42
CA TYR A 563 -6.34 3.44 -27.55
C TYR A 563 -5.57 4.24 -28.60
N GLU A 564 -6.16 4.49 -29.77
CA GLU A 564 -5.57 5.37 -30.79
C GLU A 564 -5.31 6.78 -30.26
N HIS A 565 -6.24 7.32 -29.46
CA HIS A 565 -6.04 8.61 -28.80
C HIS A 565 -4.89 8.57 -27.79
N LEU A 566 -4.75 7.47 -27.04
CA LEU A 566 -3.62 7.27 -26.14
C LEU A 566 -2.27 7.21 -26.90
N ILE A 567 -2.22 6.60 -28.09
CA ILE A 567 -1.02 6.62 -28.95
C ILE A 567 -0.69 8.06 -29.38
N LYS A 568 -1.69 8.86 -29.77
CA LYS A 568 -1.48 10.27 -30.12
C LYS A 568 -0.94 11.08 -28.93
N MET A 569 -1.50 10.85 -27.73
CA MET A 569 -0.99 11.47 -26.50
C MET A 569 0.45 11.06 -26.21
N GLY A 570 0.80 9.77 -26.38
CA GLY A 570 2.15 9.27 -26.17
C GLY A 570 3.15 9.89 -27.14
N LYS A 571 2.84 9.93 -28.44
CA LYS A 571 3.67 10.59 -29.46
C LYS A 571 3.85 12.08 -29.15
N PHE A 572 2.78 12.76 -28.76
CA PHE A 572 2.84 14.15 -28.35
C PHE A 572 3.78 14.33 -27.15
N ALA A 573 3.61 13.51 -26.10
CA ALA A 573 4.42 13.60 -24.89
C ALA A 573 5.91 13.29 -25.15
N SER A 574 6.21 12.37 -26.07
CA SER A 574 7.59 12.04 -26.48
C SER A 574 8.24 13.13 -27.34
N ALA A 575 7.46 13.88 -28.12
CA ALA A 575 7.98 14.90 -29.03
C ALA A 575 8.30 16.24 -28.34
N HIS A 576 7.87 16.44 -27.09
CA HIS A 576 8.06 17.68 -26.35
C HIS A 576 9.06 17.46 -25.21
N ASP A 577 10.18 18.18 -25.29
CA ASP A 577 11.06 18.33 -24.15
C ASP A 577 10.71 19.62 -23.40
N VAL A 578 10.56 19.52 -22.09
CA VAL A 578 10.20 20.67 -21.24
C VAL A 578 11.32 20.92 -20.26
N LYS A 579 11.50 22.19 -19.89
CA LYS A 579 12.52 22.58 -18.93
C LYS A 579 12.36 21.78 -17.64
N GLN A 580 13.42 21.07 -17.29
CA GLN A 580 13.55 20.41 -16.00
C GLN A 580 13.73 21.47 -14.92
N ASN A 581 13.06 21.28 -13.80
CA ASN A 581 13.27 22.09 -12.62
C ASN A 581 13.71 21.19 -11.45
N ASN A 582 14.61 21.69 -10.62
CA ASN A 582 14.93 21.08 -9.35
C ASN A 582 14.88 22.14 -8.23
N ASN A 583 13.69 22.33 -7.66
CA ASN A 583 13.48 23.13 -6.45
C ASN A 583 13.70 22.33 -5.15
N CYS A 584 14.21 21.10 -5.24
CA CYS A 584 14.41 20.22 -4.11
C CYS A 584 15.89 20.18 -3.70
N ASP A 585 16.14 19.91 -2.42
CA ASP A 585 17.47 19.47 -1.97
C ASP A 585 17.67 17.95 -2.13
N VAL A 586 16.99 17.36 -3.11
CA VAL A 586 17.23 15.99 -3.58
C VAL A 586 18.22 16.11 -4.73
N LYS A 587 19.42 15.55 -4.56
CA LYS A 587 20.50 15.62 -5.55
C LYS A 587 21.10 14.24 -5.74
N ASN A 588 21.61 13.99 -6.94
CA ASN A 588 22.37 12.78 -7.30
C ASN A 588 21.60 11.48 -7.04
N LYS A 589 20.27 11.49 -7.10
CA LYS A 589 19.49 10.26 -6.99
C LYS A 589 19.34 9.62 -8.35
N VAL A 590 19.38 8.31 -8.42
CA VAL A 590 19.20 7.57 -9.66
C VAL A 590 18.19 6.45 -9.47
N PHE A 591 17.42 6.18 -10.53
CA PHE A 591 16.58 5.00 -10.65
C PHE A 591 17.18 4.10 -11.73
N LEU A 592 17.50 2.84 -11.38
CA LEU A 592 18.06 1.92 -12.34
C LEU A 592 17.01 1.52 -13.37
N HIS A 593 17.43 1.51 -14.63
CA HIS A 593 16.62 1.06 -15.74
C HIS A 593 16.13 -0.37 -15.55
N GLN A 594 14.84 -0.57 -15.82
CA GLN A 594 14.22 -1.88 -15.88
C GLN A 594 13.99 -2.30 -17.34
N ASP A 595 13.67 -3.58 -17.50
CA ASP A 595 13.39 -4.23 -18.79
C ASP A 595 12.17 -5.17 -18.66
N THR A 596 11.09 -4.61 -18.13
CA THR A 596 9.79 -5.29 -18.01
C THR A 596 8.89 -5.00 -19.21
N VAL A 597 9.03 -3.82 -19.84
CA VAL A 597 8.23 -3.41 -21.00
C VAL A 597 8.47 -4.32 -22.19
N SER A 598 9.72 -4.74 -22.43
CA SER A 598 10.08 -5.64 -23.54
C SER A 598 9.38 -7.00 -23.50
N LYS A 599 8.87 -7.41 -22.33
CA LYS A 599 8.20 -8.69 -22.11
C LYS A 599 6.68 -8.56 -21.98
N ASP A 600 6.14 -7.34 -21.96
CA ASP A 600 4.71 -7.10 -21.83
C ASP A 600 4.05 -6.85 -23.19
N LYS A 601 3.13 -7.75 -23.56
CA LYS A 601 2.41 -7.73 -24.84
C LYS A 601 1.61 -6.47 -25.14
N ASP A 602 1.28 -5.66 -24.13
CA ASP A 602 0.49 -4.44 -24.28
C ASP A 602 1.37 -3.18 -24.15
N LEU A 603 2.51 -3.26 -23.43
CA LEU A 603 3.42 -2.12 -23.25
C LEU A 603 4.47 -2.03 -24.37
N LEU A 604 5.00 -3.15 -24.86
CA LEU A 604 5.99 -3.15 -25.94
C LEU A 604 5.45 -2.46 -27.21
N PRO A 605 4.26 -2.81 -27.74
CA PRO A 605 3.73 -2.13 -28.92
C PRO A 605 3.44 -0.64 -28.69
N PHE A 606 3.11 -0.25 -27.46
CA PHE A 606 2.92 1.16 -27.11
C PHE A 606 4.25 1.92 -27.15
N MET A 607 5.32 1.33 -26.60
CA MET A 607 6.67 1.90 -26.65
C MET A 607 7.15 2.05 -28.09
N GLU A 608 7.01 1.02 -28.93
CA GLU A 608 7.41 1.07 -30.34
C GLU A 608 6.68 2.15 -31.14
N GLN A 609 5.39 2.37 -30.85
CA GLN A 609 4.57 3.36 -31.56
C GLN A 609 4.77 4.79 -31.08
N THR A 610 5.15 4.99 -29.82
CA THR A 610 5.16 6.32 -29.18
C THR A 610 6.55 6.82 -28.81
N GLY A 611 7.53 5.92 -28.69
CA GLY A 611 8.85 6.19 -28.14
C GLY A 611 8.91 6.17 -26.61
N LEU A 612 7.77 6.10 -25.89
CA LEU A 612 7.74 6.15 -24.43
C LEU A 612 7.95 4.77 -23.82
N ASN A 613 9.03 4.62 -23.04
CA ASN A 613 9.30 3.40 -22.30
C ASN A 613 8.77 3.54 -20.87
N LEU A 614 7.71 2.81 -20.52
CA LEU A 614 7.14 2.88 -19.16
C LEU A 614 8.01 2.25 -18.08
N ASP A 615 9.19 1.71 -18.39
CA ASP A 615 10.25 1.42 -17.41
C ASP A 615 11.13 2.64 -17.09
N ARG A 616 10.76 3.82 -17.60
CA ARG A 616 11.48 5.09 -17.40
C ARG A 616 10.62 6.07 -16.63
N VAL A 617 11.17 6.64 -15.56
CA VAL A 617 10.48 7.57 -14.65
C VAL A 617 10.00 8.80 -15.41
N ASN A 618 10.84 9.36 -16.28
CA ASN A 618 10.51 10.56 -17.05
C ASN A 618 9.39 10.29 -18.05
N ASP A 619 9.36 9.12 -18.69
CA ASP A 619 8.30 8.78 -19.66
C ASP A 619 6.97 8.49 -18.99
N ILE A 620 6.99 7.84 -17.81
CA ILE A 620 5.81 7.72 -16.95
C ILE A 620 5.29 9.12 -16.61
N TYR A 621 6.15 10.03 -16.12
CA TYR A 621 5.74 11.40 -15.79
C TYR A 621 5.11 12.09 -16.99
N ARG A 622 5.77 12.07 -18.16
CA ARG A 622 5.30 12.71 -19.39
C ARG A 622 3.90 12.26 -19.77
N LEU A 623 3.67 10.94 -19.82
CA LEU A 623 2.39 10.38 -20.18
C LEU A 623 1.30 10.73 -19.16
N MET A 624 1.63 10.64 -17.87
CA MET A 624 0.70 10.92 -16.77
C MET A 624 0.31 12.38 -16.68
N ALA A 625 1.27 13.30 -16.83
CA ALA A 625 1.02 14.73 -16.86
C ALA A 625 0.10 15.10 -18.03
N VAL A 626 0.39 14.64 -19.25
CA VAL A 626 -0.47 14.87 -20.42
C VAL A 626 -1.87 14.32 -20.17
N GLY A 627 -2.00 13.07 -19.71
CA GLY A 627 -3.29 12.45 -19.42
C GLY A 627 -4.10 13.21 -18.37
N MET A 628 -3.53 13.46 -17.21
CA MET A 628 -4.26 14.09 -16.09
C MET A 628 -4.65 15.53 -16.39
N LEU A 629 -3.75 16.31 -16.99
CA LEU A 629 -3.94 17.74 -17.17
C LEU A 629 -4.76 18.09 -18.40
N THR A 630 -4.75 17.25 -19.44
CA THR A 630 -5.48 17.54 -20.69
C THR A 630 -6.74 16.71 -20.87
N GLN A 631 -6.86 15.54 -20.22
CA GLN A 631 -7.95 14.59 -20.51
C GLN A 631 -8.96 14.41 -19.38
N SER A 632 -8.87 15.17 -18.29
CA SER A 632 -9.84 15.08 -17.18
C SER A 632 -11.26 15.50 -17.60
N ARG A 633 -12.27 14.85 -17.02
CA ARG A 633 -13.70 15.23 -17.21
C ARG A 633 -13.95 16.66 -16.78
N ASN A 634 -13.32 17.13 -15.70
CA ASN A 634 -13.46 18.50 -15.23
C ASN A 634 -12.99 19.55 -16.23
N ARG A 635 -11.99 19.21 -17.04
CA ARG A 635 -11.51 20.06 -18.13
C ARG A 635 -12.40 19.98 -19.37
N ASN A 636 -12.69 18.76 -19.83
CA ASN A 636 -13.19 18.57 -21.19
C ASN A 636 -14.71 18.44 -21.31
N ASN A 637 -15.40 18.02 -20.24
CA ASN A 637 -16.83 17.73 -20.33
C ASN A 637 -17.67 18.96 -19.94
N LYS A 638 -18.24 19.66 -20.92
CA LYS A 638 -19.06 20.87 -20.70
C LYS A 638 -20.32 20.62 -19.82
N LYS A 639 -20.88 19.41 -19.83
CA LYS A 639 -22.13 19.07 -19.10
C LYS A 639 -21.88 18.56 -17.68
N LYS A 640 -20.87 17.70 -17.51
CA LYS A 640 -20.59 16.95 -16.27
C LYS A 640 -19.30 17.38 -15.56
N GLY A 641 -18.44 18.14 -16.23
CA GLY A 641 -17.21 18.68 -15.67
C GLY A 641 -17.44 19.98 -14.89
N LYS A 642 -16.52 20.29 -13.97
CA LYS A 642 -16.46 21.57 -13.25
C LYS A 642 -15.06 22.14 -13.39
N LYS A 643 -14.91 23.22 -14.17
CA LYS A 643 -13.59 23.79 -14.52
C LYS A 643 -12.79 24.20 -13.29
N ASP A 644 -13.43 24.71 -12.25
CA ASP A 644 -12.78 25.13 -10.99
C ASP A 644 -12.15 23.95 -10.22
N TYR A 645 -12.53 22.72 -10.55
CA TYR A 645 -12.00 21.49 -9.93
C TYR A 645 -10.98 20.78 -10.81
N ARG A 646 -10.63 21.33 -11.98
CA ARG A 646 -9.65 20.70 -12.88
C ARG A 646 -8.28 20.71 -12.21
N VAL A 647 -7.51 19.65 -12.46
CA VAL A 647 -6.10 19.62 -12.09
C VAL A 647 -5.35 20.64 -12.94
N LEU A 648 -4.57 21.50 -12.29
CA LEU A 648 -3.72 22.50 -12.94
C LEU A 648 -2.25 22.11 -12.99
N GLU A 649 -1.82 21.24 -12.06
CA GLU A 649 -0.45 20.79 -11.94
C GLU A 649 -0.40 19.28 -11.70
N PHE A 650 0.47 18.59 -12.43
CA PHE A 650 0.83 17.21 -12.11
C PHE A 650 1.96 17.25 -11.09
N ASP A 651 1.78 16.54 -9.97
CA ASP A 651 2.72 16.58 -8.85
C ASP A 651 4.05 15.94 -9.24
N SER A 652 5.12 16.45 -8.66
CA SER A 652 6.45 15.84 -8.73
C SER A 652 6.50 14.51 -7.98
N LEU A 653 7.53 13.71 -8.29
CA LEU A 653 7.83 12.50 -7.51
C LEU A 653 8.15 12.86 -6.05
N PHE A 654 9.00 13.87 -5.83
CA PHE A 654 9.46 14.28 -4.49
C PHE A 654 8.60 15.37 -3.88
N GLY A 655 8.23 15.22 -2.60
CA GLY A 655 7.40 16.13 -1.81
C GLY A 655 7.82 17.60 -1.89
N CYS A 656 9.13 17.82 -1.81
CA CYS A 656 9.73 19.15 -1.71
C CYS A 656 9.50 20.09 -2.90
N HIS A 657 9.09 19.59 -4.08
CA HIS A 657 8.73 20.49 -5.19
C HIS A 657 7.30 21.03 -5.08
N THR A 658 6.46 20.45 -4.21
CA THR A 658 5.07 20.87 -4.00
C THR A 658 4.95 21.56 -2.63
N THR A 659 5.24 22.86 -2.56
CA THR A 659 5.22 23.63 -1.29
C THR A 659 3.89 23.50 -0.53
N GLY A 660 2.76 23.48 -1.25
CA GLY A 660 1.44 23.28 -0.63
C GLY A 660 1.28 21.92 0.04
N TYR A 661 1.88 20.87 -0.53
CA TYR A 661 1.90 19.53 0.05
C TYR A 661 2.76 19.50 1.32
N GLN A 662 3.99 20.01 1.24
CA GLN A 662 4.94 20.01 2.37
C GLN A 662 4.42 20.81 3.55
N LYS A 663 3.94 22.05 3.29
CA LYS A 663 3.34 22.89 4.33
C LYS A 663 2.18 22.15 5.00
N ARG A 664 1.33 21.52 4.20
CA ARG A 664 0.18 20.80 4.75
C ARG A 664 0.63 19.63 5.61
N ILE A 665 1.49 18.75 5.11
CA ILE A 665 1.91 17.52 5.81
C ILE A 665 2.68 17.84 7.10
N PHE A 666 3.66 18.74 7.05
CA PHE A 666 4.52 19.03 8.21
C PHE A 666 3.87 19.94 9.25
N ASP A 667 2.91 20.78 8.86
CA ASP A 667 2.18 21.63 9.81
C ASP A 667 0.79 21.05 10.16
N PHE A 668 0.47 19.83 9.69
CA PHE A 668 -0.87 19.25 9.84
C PHE A 668 -1.18 19.00 11.32
N VAL A 669 -0.36 18.16 11.97
CA VAL A 669 -0.38 17.94 13.42
C VAL A 669 0.83 18.67 13.99
N ASN A 670 0.59 19.76 14.70
CA ASN A 670 1.64 20.43 15.45
C ASN A 670 1.63 19.94 16.91
N PRO A 671 2.72 19.31 17.41
CA PRO A 671 2.86 18.91 18.81
C PRO A 671 2.63 20.07 19.79
N ASP A 672 3.07 21.28 19.43
CA ASP A 672 2.96 22.48 20.26
C ASP A 672 1.59 23.18 20.14
N GLY A 673 0.74 22.72 19.21
CA GLY A 673 -0.61 23.26 18.97
C GLY A 673 -0.75 24.19 17.76
N GLY A 674 -1.99 24.46 17.37
CA GLY A 674 -2.33 25.43 16.32
C GLY A 674 -2.23 24.92 14.88
N GLY A 675 -1.87 23.64 14.69
CA GLY A 675 -1.84 23.00 13.37
C GLY A 675 -3.22 22.88 12.71
N GLU A 676 -3.26 22.50 11.43
CA GLU A 676 -4.52 22.36 10.69
C GLU A 676 -5.49 21.36 11.36
N TYR A 677 -4.97 20.31 11.98
CA TYR A 677 -5.75 19.36 12.77
C TYR A 677 -6.58 20.03 13.88
N ASP A 678 -5.99 20.96 14.64
CA ASP A 678 -6.66 21.65 15.74
C ASP A 678 -7.77 22.59 15.21
N GLN A 679 -7.47 23.30 14.12
CA GLN A 679 -8.41 24.20 13.45
C GLN A 679 -9.61 23.45 12.88
N ASN A 680 -9.36 22.32 12.21
CA ASN A 680 -10.38 21.46 11.63
C ASN A 680 -11.32 20.90 12.70
N ARG A 681 -10.82 20.58 13.90
CA ARG A 681 -11.65 20.14 15.02
C ARG A 681 -12.48 21.26 15.62
N ALA A 682 -11.90 22.44 15.82
CA ALA A 682 -12.60 23.57 16.44
C ALA A 682 -13.79 24.06 15.60
N GLY A 683 -13.63 24.19 14.28
CA GLY A 683 -14.67 24.69 13.38
C GLY A 683 -15.57 23.60 12.76
N ARG A 684 -15.51 22.36 13.26
CA ARG A 684 -16.14 21.21 12.60
C ARG A 684 -17.65 21.35 12.45
N ASP A 685 -18.34 21.68 13.55
CA ASP A 685 -19.80 21.64 13.57
C ASP A 685 -20.40 22.77 12.71
N GLU A 686 -19.83 23.97 12.79
CA GLU A 686 -20.14 25.09 11.90
C GLU A 686 -19.89 24.74 10.42
N LEU A 687 -18.77 24.07 10.12
CA LEU A 687 -18.44 23.66 8.77
C LEU A 687 -19.45 22.64 8.23
N ARG A 688 -19.89 21.70 9.07
CA ARG A 688 -20.88 20.69 8.70
C ARG A 688 -22.23 21.32 8.41
N GLU A 689 -22.70 22.22 9.27
CA GLU A 689 -23.94 22.96 9.09
C GLU A 689 -23.90 23.76 7.78
N LYS A 690 -22.85 24.56 7.58
CA LYS A 690 -22.67 25.40 6.38
C LYS A 690 -22.64 24.59 5.08
N GLN A 691 -22.10 23.38 5.11
CA GLN A 691 -21.97 22.53 3.93
C GLN A 691 -23.13 21.55 3.75
N ASN A 692 -24.14 21.61 4.62
CA ASN A 692 -25.28 20.71 4.67
C ASN A 692 -24.85 19.23 4.73
N HIS A 693 -23.80 18.98 5.53
CA HIS A 693 -23.30 17.66 5.86
C HIS A 693 -24.18 17.06 6.96
N GLY A 694 -25.14 16.21 6.59
CA GLY A 694 -26.10 15.68 7.56
C GLY A 694 -26.84 14.43 7.10
N ARG A 695 -26.28 13.68 6.15
CA ARG A 695 -27.00 12.56 5.50
C ARG A 695 -26.15 11.31 5.26
N THR A 696 -25.14 11.01 6.07
CA THR A 696 -24.91 9.57 6.31
C THR A 696 -26.26 9.01 6.73
N PRO A 697 -26.77 7.93 6.13
CA PRO A 697 -28.18 7.63 6.27
C PRO A 697 -28.44 7.26 7.72
N ALA A 698 -28.99 8.20 8.50
CA ALA A 698 -29.68 7.88 9.73
C ALA A 698 -30.72 6.78 9.46
N ALA A 699 -31.29 6.74 8.23
CA ALA A 699 -32.07 5.62 7.72
C ALA A 699 -31.34 4.27 7.70
N MET A 700 -30.06 4.21 7.32
CA MET A 700 -29.27 2.96 7.38
C MET A 700 -28.91 2.61 8.82
N ALA A 701 -28.61 3.59 9.68
CA ALA A 701 -28.41 3.31 11.11
C ALA A 701 -29.71 2.84 11.79
N LYS A 702 -30.89 3.31 11.35
CA LYS A 702 -32.21 2.84 11.82
C LYS A 702 -32.48 1.37 11.46
N ASP A 703 -31.94 0.89 10.34
CA ASP A 703 -32.07 -0.53 9.95
C ASP A 703 -31.32 -1.47 10.92
N TYR A 704 -30.42 -0.93 11.74
CA TYR A 704 -29.69 -1.66 12.76
C TYR A 704 -30.17 -1.16 14.13
N SER A 705 -30.90 -1.98 14.89
CA SER A 705 -31.36 -1.62 16.24
C SER A 705 -30.18 -1.48 17.23
N LEU A 706 -29.43 -0.38 17.11
CA LEU A 706 -28.21 -0.03 17.86
C LEU A 706 -28.46 1.06 18.91
#